data_AF-A0A7G2RXN7-F1
#
_entry.id   AF-A0A7G2RXN7-F1
#
_cell.length_a   1.000
_cell.length_b   1.000
_cell.length_c   1.000
_cell.angle_alpha   90.00
_cell.angle_beta   90.00
_cell.angle_gamma   90.00
#
_symmetry.space_group_name_H-M   'P 1'
#
loop_
_entity.id
_entity.type
_entity.pdbx_description
1 polymer ?
#
loop_
_entity_poly.entity_id
_entity_poly.type
_entity_poly.pdbx_seq_one_letter_code
_entity_poly.pdbx_strand_id
1 'polypeptide(L)'
;MFKKTLISLAVASSVGLTGCFDSAGSGSSNANPDYKIEDTTIDRSLVRPIYDPNPLSADPQFPINSDLILLLGATQSANYDFTGLSTGDTPADDAVNRLSGFSTSGAFSLKFDGELNPASVMANATVFLVPLKVPPAVASAPEALPNTNPSGINPADPFESDPELQASFRADVVSLDGGTNNAIRIVPLEPLAEGQKYLVIVSDDVRGANGKPIARAVQDVALADGTLGNPALGNVKSLLQSLDALGNGFLTAMSTGSESALSYSFTTNSDTDVLRAMMAPAAFGTALGQKVGFTALLKAVRDNYPTLNFSQLTSKLLELQELAAGLQDGTVDPSDLTAQELAAITALGNAQQETTPTDIGNAIAGEIGDTLHLPVPRPSFFYQKTEAADLATIQGLDASNQIAQAAAQVQVHQGAITLPYFQSLPGETGAGIVTGSWTGSTSLEADLNESLTPGDTIFSFLRDIDGTLNVNGYFPFPQKNADTTVPVVIFNPSTDSRPAACADPAKPNGVTIFQHGITVDRSVAMLPAILLAQGACQTVVAIDQPLHGLAGATAGTVPGLSELDPQTLTGTVQATIQALEAQNNPALAPLIAQLNALISADYLGERHFGYTANAQLQPVEAELANISSGSLFINPLNMMNSGDNLRQGVVDLLNVAASIQTFDIDGDYSTQGDLAGVPVNFIGHSLGGISGTVFASLANDPTLNATLNGTYAQAGPPLSNFSFPTLNSVVLHNTGGQVTRLIENSPSISGRILPGLAAAGVTQGSADFESFFYVFQSVSDAGDPVNFAKGLGASTSNLLVSEVVGDTTVPNEANVNPLGNALSSPLAGTEPLMALIDLGAGGTLLSDGTEGLGIIDTDTPTGGAMPVASFFDGTNPCSDANHGTFVAPIAPQQGCPNGAADTSVAFSAMVTQTAQAVSAQPVPGSSVPAIGASLGSSTTLESALDQDQ
;
A
#
# COMPACT_ATOMS: atom_id res chain seq x y z
N MET A 1 31.48 -14.79 -6.86
CA MET A 1 31.84 -13.72 -7.82
C MET A 1 31.68 -12.33 -7.19
N PHE A 2 31.89 -12.18 -5.87
CA PHE A 2 31.87 -10.88 -5.14
C PHE A 2 33.16 -10.07 -5.29
N LYS A 3 34.04 -10.46 -6.20
CA LYS A 3 35.38 -9.88 -6.30
C LYS A 3 35.30 -8.56 -7.07
N LYS A 4 35.35 -7.45 -6.31
CA LYS A 4 35.78 -6.08 -6.65
C LYS A 4 34.74 -4.96 -6.80
N THR A 5 33.45 -5.16 -6.49
CA THR A 5 32.40 -4.21 -6.94
C THR A 5 31.59 -3.48 -5.87
N LEU A 6 31.99 -3.48 -4.60
CA LEU A 6 31.40 -2.60 -3.57
C LEU A 6 32.35 -1.43 -3.23
N ILE A 7 32.56 -0.63 -4.28
CA ILE A 7 32.57 0.84 -4.41
C ILE A 7 32.73 1.68 -3.12
N SER A 8 33.91 2.28 -2.95
CA SER A 8 34.11 3.45 -2.07
C SER A 8 33.61 4.72 -2.76
N LEU A 9 32.33 5.03 -2.69
CA LEU A 9 31.80 6.37 -2.99
C LEU A 9 32.12 7.29 -1.78
N ALA A 10 33.37 7.67 -1.61
CA ALA A 10 33.79 8.55 -0.52
C ALA A 10 33.43 10.01 -0.82
N VAL A 11 32.15 10.31 -1.02
CA VAL A 11 31.68 11.70 -1.08
C VAL A 11 30.22 11.79 -0.62
N ALA A 12 29.97 12.65 0.37
CA ALA A 12 28.63 13.10 0.72
C ALA A 12 28.07 13.92 -0.45
N SER A 13 27.30 13.28 -1.33
CA SER A 13 26.62 13.93 -2.43
C SER A 13 25.20 14.29 -2.01
N SER A 14 24.90 15.58 -1.97
CA SER A 14 23.57 16.13 -1.76
C SER A 14 22.78 16.06 -3.06
N VAL A 15 21.92 15.05 -3.21
CA VAL A 15 20.80 15.13 -4.16
C VAL A 15 19.63 15.64 -3.33
N GLY A 16 19.31 16.93 -3.46
CA GLY A 16 18.01 17.42 -3.02
C GLY A 16 17.08 17.37 -4.22
N LEU A 17 15.82 16.97 -4.03
CA LEU A 17 14.79 17.13 -5.05
C LEU A 17 14.50 18.63 -5.23
N THR A 18 15.37 19.32 -5.97
CA THR A 18 15.17 20.71 -6.36
C THR A 18 13.85 20.79 -7.15
N GLY A 19 12.85 21.48 -6.59
CA GLY A 19 11.51 21.61 -7.19
C GLY A 19 10.36 20.88 -6.48
N CYS A 20 10.60 19.92 -5.58
CA CYS A 20 9.51 19.20 -4.92
C CYS A 20 8.82 19.94 -3.76
N PHE A 21 9.38 21.05 -3.27
CA PHE A 21 8.76 22.08 -2.40
C PHE A 21 9.83 23.13 -2.07
N ASP A 22 10.25 23.93 -3.06
CA ASP A 22 11.17 25.03 -2.75
C ASP A 22 10.44 26.08 -1.90
N SER A 23 10.86 26.21 -0.65
CA SER A 23 10.43 27.33 0.19
C SER A 23 10.77 28.63 -0.54
N ALA A 24 9.75 29.30 -1.07
CA ALA A 24 9.89 30.60 -1.70
C ALA A 24 10.45 31.59 -0.66
N GLY A 25 11.77 31.79 -0.67
CA GLY A 25 12.43 32.47 0.43
C GLY A 25 13.95 32.56 0.38
N SER A 26 14.61 32.60 -0.77
CA SER A 26 15.91 33.29 -0.81
C SER A 26 16.11 34.06 -2.11
N GLY A 27 16.23 35.38 -1.98
CA GLY A 27 16.69 36.26 -3.03
C GLY A 27 18.18 36.07 -3.29
N SER A 28 18.57 34.92 -3.83
CA SER A 28 19.83 34.74 -4.53
C SER A 28 19.58 34.73 -6.04
N SER A 29 18.97 35.82 -6.52
CA SER A 29 19.34 36.37 -7.82
C SER A 29 20.82 36.81 -7.77
N ASN A 30 21.72 35.84 -7.65
CA ASN A 30 23.04 35.93 -8.22
C ASN A 30 22.95 35.10 -9.49
N ALA A 31 22.45 35.76 -10.55
CA ALA A 31 22.85 35.44 -11.90
C ALA A 31 24.38 35.45 -11.89
N ASN A 32 25.00 34.27 -11.69
CA ASN A 32 26.38 34.08 -12.05
C ASN A 32 26.50 34.54 -13.51
N PRO A 33 27.53 35.30 -13.88
CA PRO A 33 27.70 35.74 -15.25
C PRO A 33 27.61 34.52 -16.18
N ASP A 34 26.61 34.54 -17.07
CA ASP A 34 26.46 33.60 -18.18
C ASP A 34 27.67 33.80 -19.09
N TYR A 35 28.77 33.11 -18.77
CA TYR A 35 29.90 33.01 -19.66
C TYR A 35 29.44 32.21 -20.86
N LYS A 36 29.03 32.93 -21.91
CA LYS A 36 28.79 32.37 -23.25
C LYS A 36 30.12 31.90 -23.86
N ILE A 37 30.72 30.87 -23.27
CA ILE A 37 31.68 30.03 -23.96
C ILE A 37 30.82 29.09 -24.80
N GLU A 38 30.59 29.45 -26.06
CA GLU A 38 30.02 28.52 -27.02
C GLU A 38 31.05 27.40 -27.24
N ASP A 39 30.84 26.27 -26.57
CA ASP A 39 31.58 25.06 -26.90
C ASP A 39 31.17 24.59 -28.30
N THR A 40 32.02 24.92 -29.28
CA THR A 40 31.83 24.55 -30.69
C THR A 40 32.01 23.05 -30.95
N THR A 41 32.39 22.24 -29.95
CA THR A 41 32.55 20.79 -30.09
C THR A 41 31.25 20.02 -29.87
N ILE A 42 30.23 20.66 -29.27
CA ILE A 42 28.92 20.05 -29.02
C ILE A 42 27.97 20.37 -30.18
N ASP A 43 27.46 19.34 -30.87
CA ASP A 43 26.40 19.53 -31.87
C ASP A 43 25.07 19.85 -31.18
N ARG A 44 24.74 21.13 -31.10
CA ARG A 44 23.49 21.66 -30.53
C ARG A 44 22.25 21.41 -31.38
N SER A 45 22.39 20.80 -32.55
CA SER A 45 21.25 20.39 -33.37
C SER A 45 20.72 19.00 -33.03
N LEU A 46 21.41 18.24 -32.18
CA LEU A 46 20.92 16.96 -31.66
C LEU A 46 20.16 17.20 -30.36
N VAL A 47 19.03 16.51 -30.21
CA VAL A 47 18.27 16.46 -28.96
C VAL A 47 18.89 15.39 -28.06
N ARG A 48 18.98 15.66 -26.76
CA ARG A 48 19.61 14.79 -25.76
C ARG A 48 18.73 14.66 -24.52
N PRO A 49 18.77 13.51 -23.82
CA PRO A 49 18.16 13.41 -22.51
C PRO A 49 18.85 14.37 -21.54
N ILE A 50 18.08 14.96 -20.63
CA ILE A 50 18.60 15.72 -19.50
C ILE A 50 19.09 14.70 -18.48
N TYR A 51 20.39 14.42 -18.50
CA TYR A 51 21.02 13.39 -17.68
C TYR A 51 22.46 13.77 -17.29
N ASP A 52 22.64 14.22 -16.06
CA ASP A 52 23.91 14.40 -15.36
C ASP A 52 23.98 13.43 -14.16
N PRO A 53 24.51 12.21 -14.37
CA PRO A 53 24.64 11.19 -13.32
C PRO A 53 25.79 11.45 -12.34
N ASN A 54 26.47 12.59 -12.42
CA ASN A 54 27.55 12.93 -11.50
C ASN A 54 26.96 13.37 -10.14
N PRO A 55 27.07 12.56 -9.07
CA PRO A 55 26.53 12.93 -7.76
C PRO A 55 27.27 14.12 -7.13
N LEU A 56 28.42 14.55 -7.70
CA LEU A 56 29.18 15.71 -7.26
C LEU A 56 28.87 16.98 -8.06
N SER A 57 27.96 16.89 -9.04
CA SER A 57 27.48 18.05 -9.76
C SER A 57 26.78 19.00 -8.79
N ALA A 58 26.81 20.30 -9.09
CA ALA A 58 26.06 21.28 -8.31
C ALA A 58 24.54 21.09 -8.46
N ASP A 59 24.13 20.47 -9.57
CA ASP A 59 22.74 20.17 -9.91
C ASP A 59 22.71 18.81 -10.65
N PRO A 60 22.82 17.68 -9.91
CA PRO A 60 22.73 16.36 -10.52
C PRO A 60 21.35 16.15 -11.12
N GLN A 61 21.29 15.56 -12.32
CA GLN A 61 20.05 15.40 -13.08
C GLN A 61 19.92 13.96 -13.54
N PHE A 62 19.04 13.17 -12.93
CA PHE A 62 18.73 11.82 -13.39
C PHE A 62 17.33 11.43 -12.95
N PRO A 63 16.72 10.39 -13.56
CA PRO A 63 15.37 9.97 -13.21
C PRO A 63 15.25 9.63 -11.72
N ILE A 64 14.17 10.08 -11.09
CA ILE A 64 13.90 9.85 -9.65
C ILE A 64 13.79 8.37 -9.28
N ASN A 65 13.57 7.51 -10.27
CA ASN A 65 13.56 6.07 -10.09
C ASN A 65 14.94 5.42 -10.32
N SER A 66 16.03 6.16 -10.45
CA SER A 66 17.35 5.53 -10.70
C SER A 66 17.86 4.75 -9.49
N ASP A 67 18.33 3.52 -9.69
CA ASP A 67 19.02 2.71 -8.66
C ASP A 67 20.22 3.44 -8.04
N LEU A 68 20.77 4.45 -8.73
CA LEU A 68 21.82 5.28 -8.17
C LEU A 68 21.40 5.84 -6.81
N ILE A 69 20.15 6.29 -6.66
CA ILE A 69 19.61 6.85 -5.41
C ILE A 69 19.68 5.83 -4.26
N LEU A 70 19.35 4.57 -4.53
CA LEU A 70 19.39 3.45 -3.58
C LEU A 70 20.82 2.93 -3.31
N LEU A 71 21.84 3.58 -3.86
CA LEU A 71 23.25 3.20 -3.69
C LEU A 71 24.10 4.34 -3.12
N LEU A 72 23.62 5.59 -3.14
CA LEU A 72 24.36 6.74 -2.63
C LEU A 72 24.63 6.66 -1.11
N GLY A 73 23.79 5.96 -0.35
CA GLY A 73 23.95 5.81 1.10
C GLY A 73 24.95 4.72 1.53
N ALA A 74 25.28 3.76 0.64
CA ALA A 74 26.10 2.58 0.97
C ALA A 74 27.51 2.90 1.47
N THR A 75 27.98 4.12 1.25
CA THR A 75 29.31 4.58 1.62
C THR A 75 29.32 5.62 2.74
N GLN A 76 28.14 6.03 3.19
CA GLN A 76 27.96 7.08 4.19
C GLN A 76 27.72 6.52 5.59
N SER A 77 27.23 5.28 5.68
CA SER A 77 26.97 4.58 6.94
C SER A 77 27.57 3.17 6.94
N ALA A 78 27.86 2.65 8.13
CA ALA A 78 28.20 1.25 8.36
C ALA A 78 26.96 0.32 8.34
N ASN A 79 25.76 0.90 8.44
CA ASN A 79 24.51 0.18 8.69
C ASN A 79 23.47 0.31 7.57
N TYR A 80 23.87 0.79 6.39
CA TYR A 80 22.97 1.13 5.30
C TYR A 80 21.94 0.04 4.97
N ASP A 81 20.66 0.38 4.96
CA ASP A 81 19.52 -0.51 4.72
C ASP A 81 19.02 -0.50 3.27
N PHE A 82 19.76 0.15 2.36
CA PHE A 82 19.41 0.26 0.94
C PHE A 82 18.17 1.11 0.65
N THR A 83 17.77 1.97 1.59
CA THR A 83 16.82 3.01 1.23
C THR A 83 17.46 4.11 0.40
N GLY A 84 16.63 4.90 -0.28
CA GLY A 84 17.09 6.05 -1.05
C GLY A 84 17.86 7.05 -0.20
N LEU A 85 18.58 7.96 -0.87
CA LEU A 85 19.24 9.05 -0.19
C LEU A 85 18.89 10.39 -0.84
N SER A 86 18.29 11.26 -0.04
CA SER A 86 18.15 12.68 -0.28
C SER A 86 18.60 13.48 0.94
N THR A 87 19.22 14.63 0.68
CA THR A 87 19.62 15.60 1.72
C THR A 87 18.69 16.81 1.80
N GLY A 88 17.63 16.85 0.99
CA GLY A 88 16.63 17.91 1.06
C GLY A 88 15.74 17.79 2.30
N ASP A 89 14.93 18.81 2.54
CA ASP A 89 14.03 18.92 3.70
C ASP A 89 12.54 18.89 3.29
N THR A 90 12.24 18.51 2.05
CA THR A 90 10.86 18.40 1.57
C THR A 90 10.22 17.05 1.97
N PRO A 91 8.88 16.98 2.04
CA PRO A 91 8.16 15.70 2.19
C PRO A 91 8.57 14.60 1.20
N ALA A 92 8.93 14.97 -0.04
CA ALA A 92 9.39 14.00 -1.03
C ALA A 92 10.81 13.51 -0.73
N ASP A 93 11.69 14.38 -0.23
CA ASP A 93 13.05 14.00 0.19
C ASP A 93 13.00 13.02 1.37
N ASP A 94 12.15 13.30 2.36
CA ASP A 94 11.91 12.42 3.51
C ASP A 94 11.33 11.06 3.09
N ALA A 95 10.43 11.04 2.10
CA ALA A 95 9.91 9.80 1.54
C ALA A 95 10.99 9.00 0.78
N VAL A 96 11.84 9.66 -0.02
CA VAL A 96 12.96 9.00 -0.72
C VAL A 96 13.90 8.30 0.25
N ASN A 97 14.18 8.90 1.40
CA ASN A 97 15.02 8.29 2.46
C ASN A 97 14.44 7.00 3.06
N ARG A 98 13.19 6.65 2.74
CA ARG A 98 12.50 5.45 3.24
C ARG A 98 12.17 4.42 2.17
N LEU A 99 12.40 4.75 0.89
CA LEU A 99 12.10 3.88 -0.24
C LEU A 99 13.07 2.70 -0.33
N SER A 100 12.56 1.47 -0.26
CA SER A 100 13.32 0.22 -0.48
C SER A 100 13.55 -0.10 -1.97
N GLY A 101 12.89 0.66 -2.83
CA GLY A 101 12.71 0.47 -4.26
C GLY A 101 11.70 1.49 -4.78
N PHE A 102 11.36 1.41 -6.06
CA PHE A 102 10.46 2.37 -6.70
C PHE A 102 9.12 1.77 -7.06
N SER A 103 8.15 2.62 -7.39
CA SER A 103 6.79 2.17 -7.60
C SER A 103 6.65 1.08 -8.68
N THR A 104 5.80 0.09 -8.41
CA THR A 104 5.36 -0.93 -9.39
C THR A 104 4.33 -0.38 -10.36
N SER A 105 3.56 0.64 -9.96
CA SER A 105 2.42 1.17 -10.72
C SER A 105 2.63 2.60 -11.22
N GLY A 106 3.61 3.32 -10.69
CA GLY A 106 3.87 4.72 -10.99
C GLY A 106 4.41 4.95 -12.41
N ALA A 107 3.87 5.94 -13.11
CA ALA A 107 4.45 6.47 -14.34
C ALA A 107 5.59 7.44 -14.04
N PHE A 108 6.67 7.40 -14.83
CA PHE A 108 7.81 8.30 -14.69
C PHE A 108 8.20 8.93 -16.03
N SER A 109 8.79 10.12 -16.00
CA SER A 109 9.10 10.92 -17.19
C SER A 109 10.60 11.18 -17.34
N LEU A 110 11.09 11.08 -18.58
CA LEU A 110 12.46 11.33 -18.99
C LEU A 110 12.50 12.61 -19.82
N LYS A 111 13.10 13.68 -19.31
CA LYS A 111 13.16 14.98 -19.98
C LYS A 111 14.28 15.04 -21.02
N PHE A 112 14.09 15.85 -22.05
CA PHE A 112 15.03 16.12 -23.14
C PHE A 112 15.26 17.62 -23.32
N ASP A 113 16.44 17.99 -23.81
CA ASP A 113 16.85 19.39 -24.03
C ASP A 113 16.25 20.04 -25.30
N GLY A 114 15.36 19.32 -26.00
CA GLY A 114 14.70 19.77 -27.22
C GLY A 114 13.45 18.95 -27.57
N GLU A 115 12.78 19.36 -28.65
CA GLU A 115 11.53 18.75 -29.11
C GLU A 115 11.78 17.40 -29.79
N LEU A 116 11.06 16.36 -29.35
CA LEU A 116 11.05 15.02 -29.93
C LEU A 116 10.03 14.91 -31.06
N ASN A 117 10.25 13.97 -31.97
CA ASN A 117 9.25 13.52 -32.94
C ASN A 117 8.40 12.40 -32.31
N PRO A 118 7.10 12.63 -32.01
CA PRO A 118 6.26 11.64 -31.36
C PRO A 118 6.17 10.31 -32.10
N ALA A 119 6.18 10.33 -33.43
CA ALA A 119 6.09 9.11 -34.25
C ALA A 119 7.33 8.20 -34.16
N SER A 120 8.41 8.66 -33.53
CA SER A 120 9.63 7.87 -33.32
C SER A 120 9.74 7.29 -31.91
N VAL A 121 8.84 7.66 -30.99
CA VAL A 121 8.81 7.14 -29.62
C VAL A 121 7.80 6.01 -29.57
N MET A 122 8.29 4.78 -29.47
CA MET A 122 7.49 3.57 -29.54
C MET A 122 7.97 2.57 -28.48
N ALA A 123 7.07 2.15 -27.60
CA ALA A 123 7.33 1.08 -26.65
C ALA A 123 7.73 -0.20 -27.39
N ASN A 124 8.68 -0.95 -26.82
CA ASN A 124 9.21 -2.20 -27.38
C ASN A 124 9.83 -2.09 -28.79
N ALA A 125 10.13 -0.88 -29.26
CA ALA A 125 10.80 -0.66 -30.55
C ALA A 125 11.91 0.39 -30.46
N THR A 126 11.66 1.54 -29.85
CA THR A 126 12.69 2.59 -29.65
C THR A 126 12.89 2.95 -28.18
N VAL A 127 11.89 2.66 -27.34
CA VAL A 127 11.93 2.73 -25.87
C VAL A 127 11.65 1.34 -25.31
N PHE A 128 12.49 0.86 -24.41
CA PHE A 128 12.38 -0.48 -23.83
C PHE A 128 12.43 -0.43 -22.30
N LEU A 129 11.66 -1.32 -21.69
CA LEU A 129 11.67 -1.59 -20.26
C LEU A 129 11.93 -3.09 -20.07
N VAL A 130 13.17 -3.46 -19.76
CA VAL A 130 13.64 -4.86 -19.84
C VAL A 130 13.90 -5.41 -18.45
N PRO A 131 13.24 -6.49 -18.01
CA PRO A 131 13.53 -7.13 -16.73
C PRO A 131 14.94 -7.77 -16.75
N LEU A 132 15.66 -7.65 -15.64
CA LEU A 132 17.03 -8.10 -15.49
C LEU A 132 17.17 -9.23 -14.46
N LYS A 133 18.06 -10.19 -14.75
CA LYS A 133 18.49 -11.22 -13.81
C LYS A 133 19.57 -10.66 -12.89
N VAL A 134 19.27 -10.68 -11.58
CA VAL A 134 20.22 -10.28 -10.55
C VAL A 134 20.44 -11.46 -9.60
N PRO A 135 21.63 -12.10 -9.61
CA PRO A 135 21.93 -13.14 -8.63
C PRO A 135 21.96 -12.55 -7.21
N PRO A 136 21.71 -13.38 -6.19
CA PRO A 136 21.69 -12.89 -4.83
C PRO A 136 23.04 -12.29 -4.39
N ALA A 137 22.96 -11.18 -3.64
CA ALA A 137 24.12 -10.50 -3.08
C ALA A 137 24.81 -11.27 -1.95
N VAL A 138 24.24 -12.37 -1.47
CA VAL A 138 24.95 -13.37 -0.64
C VAL A 138 24.40 -14.74 -1.01
N ALA A 139 25.20 -15.58 -1.68
CA ALA A 139 24.72 -16.87 -2.19
C ALA A 139 24.24 -17.84 -1.09
N SER A 140 24.82 -17.77 0.11
CA SER A 140 24.41 -18.57 1.26
C SER A 140 23.19 -18.02 2.00
N ALA A 141 22.80 -16.78 1.72
CA ALA A 141 21.67 -16.10 2.34
C ALA A 141 20.98 -15.18 1.31
N PRO A 142 20.29 -15.77 0.31
CA PRO A 142 19.80 -15.03 -0.85
C PRO A 142 18.88 -13.83 -0.56
N GLU A 143 18.11 -13.90 0.53
CA GLU A 143 17.13 -12.90 0.97
C GLU A 143 17.69 -11.97 2.05
N ALA A 144 18.96 -12.13 2.42
CA ALA A 144 19.60 -11.29 3.44
C ALA A 144 19.84 -9.86 2.98
N LEU A 145 19.90 -9.59 1.67
CA LEU A 145 20.14 -8.27 1.09
C LEU A 145 19.25 -8.10 -0.15
N PRO A 146 18.76 -6.87 -0.43
CA PRO A 146 17.97 -6.62 -1.63
C PRO A 146 18.84 -6.66 -2.90
N ASN A 147 18.21 -6.83 -4.05
CA ASN A 147 18.85 -6.91 -5.36
C ASN A 147 19.08 -5.54 -6.03
N THR A 148 19.20 -4.46 -5.24
CA THR A 148 19.29 -3.08 -5.74
C THR A 148 20.60 -2.78 -6.47
N ASN A 149 21.70 -3.49 -6.20
CA ASN A 149 23.01 -3.21 -6.81
C ASN A 149 23.16 -3.74 -8.26
N PRO A 150 23.26 -2.89 -9.29
CA PRO A 150 23.38 -3.33 -10.69
C PRO A 150 24.70 -4.04 -11.00
N SER A 151 25.74 -3.88 -10.18
CA SER A 151 27.00 -4.62 -10.38
C SER A 151 26.87 -6.12 -10.15
N GLY A 152 25.74 -6.58 -9.58
CA GLY A 152 25.40 -7.99 -9.44
C GLY A 152 24.98 -8.65 -10.76
N ILE A 153 24.54 -7.89 -11.76
CA ILE A 153 24.03 -8.42 -13.03
C ILE A 153 25.11 -9.25 -13.72
N ASN A 154 24.75 -10.47 -14.14
CA ASN A 154 25.65 -11.32 -14.92
C ASN A 154 25.62 -10.88 -16.40
N PRO A 155 26.69 -10.29 -16.94
CA PRO A 155 26.67 -9.78 -18.32
C PRO A 155 26.57 -10.90 -19.37
N ALA A 156 26.80 -12.17 -19.00
CA ALA A 156 26.66 -13.30 -19.92
C ALA A 156 25.20 -13.76 -20.12
N ASP A 157 24.33 -13.50 -19.14
CA ASP A 157 22.89 -13.80 -19.19
C ASP A 157 22.12 -12.77 -18.34
N PRO A 158 22.05 -11.50 -18.80
CA PRO A 158 21.53 -10.42 -17.96
C PRO A 158 20.01 -10.23 -18.04
N PHE A 159 19.36 -10.72 -19.11
CA PHE A 159 17.96 -10.44 -19.39
C PHE A 159 17.05 -11.57 -18.93
N GLU A 160 15.93 -11.21 -18.33
CA GLU A 160 14.87 -12.16 -18.00
C GLU A 160 14.04 -12.48 -19.24
N SER A 161 13.79 -13.77 -19.46
CA SER A 161 13.07 -14.31 -20.61
C SER A 161 11.67 -14.80 -20.26
N ASP A 162 11.33 -14.86 -18.97
CA ASP A 162 9.99 -15.17 -18.51
C ASP A 162 8.98 -14.16 -19.10
N PRO A 163 7.98 -14.61 -19.88
CA PRO A 163 6.92 -13.74 -20.38
C PRO A 163 6.11 -13.07 -19.28
N GLU A 164 5.96 -13.71 -18.11
CA GLU A 164 5.17 -13.17 -16.99
C GLU A 164 5.86 -11.98 -16.30
N LEU A 165 7.18 -11.83 -16.50
CA LEU A 165 7.97 -10.72 -15.95
C LEU A 165 8.19 -9.58 -16.95
N GLN A 166 7.75 -9.75 -18.21
CA GLN A 166 7.81 -8.68 -19.20
C GLN A 166 6.81 -7.58 -18.85
N ALA A 167 7.27 -6.33 -18.88
CA ALA A 167 6.44 -5.19 -18.54
C ALA A 167 5.41 -4.91 -19.65
N SER A 168 4.14 -4.80 -19.26
CA SER A 168 3.11 -4.16 -20.09
C SER A 168 3.15 -2.66 -19.85
N PHE A 169 3.52 -1.88 -20.86
CA PHE A 169 3.72 -0.44 -20.73
C PHE A 169 3.55 0.30 -22.06
N ARG A 170 3.32 1.60 -21.98
CA ARG A 170 3.39 2.54 -23.11
C ARG A 170 4.50 3.58 -22.91
N ALA A 171 4.92 4.18 -24.03
CA ALA A 171 5.88 5.27 -24.06
C ALA A 171 5.23 6.49 -24.74
N ASP A 172 4.81 7.46 -23.94
CA ASP A 172 4.12 8.65 -24.42
C ASP A 172 5.10 9.81 -24.59
N VAL A 173 4.87 10.65 -25.60
CA VAL A 173 5.54 11.95 -25.68
C VAL A 173 4.69 13.02 -25.02
N VAL A 174 5.25 13.67 -24.00
CA VAL A 174 4.56 14.71 -23.22
C VAL A 174 5.33 16.03 -23.25
N SER A 175 4.62 17.11 -22.95
CA SER A 175 5.17 18.46 -22.87
C SER A 175 5.25 18.89 -21.41
N LEU A 176 6.45 19.16 -20.91
CA LEU A 176 6.69 19.54 -19.51
C LEU A 176 7.38 20.90 -19.42
N ASP A 177 7.06 21.65 -18.37
CA ASP A 177 7.73 22.89 -17.96
C ASP A 177 7.84 23.96 -19.06
N GLY A 178 6.80 24.07 -19.89
CA GLY A 178 6.75 25.02 -21.01
C GLY A 178 7.50 24.59 -22.27
N GLY A 179 8.14 23.41 -22.25
CA GLY A 179 8.64 22.76 -23.46
C GLY A 179 7.50 22.17 -24.31
N THR A 180 7.83 21.74 -25.52
CA THR A 180 6.92 21.03 -26.43
C THR A 180 7.52 19.68 -26.77
N ASN A 181 6.77 18.60 -26.59
CA ASN A 181 7.18 17.21 -26.85
C ASN A 181 8.59 16.91 -26.32
N ASN A 182 8.91 17.42 -25.13
CA ASN A 182 10.26 17.45 -24.58
C ASN A 182 10.48 16.40 -23.49
N ALA A 183 9.56 15.45 -23.33
CA ALA A 183 9.75 14.31 -22.43
C ALA A 183 9.12 13.02 -22.98
N ILE A 184 9.72 11.89 -22.61
CA ILE A 184 9.14 10.56 -22.80
C ILE A 184 8.61 10.10 -21.44
N ARG A 185 7.32 9.82 -21.34
CA ARG A 185 6.67 9.25 -20.16
C ARG A 185 6.52 7.75 -20.36
N ILE A 186 7.09 6.96 -19.45
CA ILE A 186 6.91 5.50 -19.41
C ILE A 186 5.78 5.21 -18.44
N VAL A 187 4.74 4.53 -18.91
CA VAL A 187 3.51 4.30 -18.16
C VAL A 187 3.19 2.81 -18.11
N PRO A 188 3.28 2.16 -16.94
CA PRO A 188 2.83 0.78 -16.76
C PRO A 188 1.31 0.65 -17.01
N LEU A 189 0.91 -0.41 -17.71
CA LEU A 189 -0.49 -0.80 -17.95
C LEU A 189 -0.95 -1.91 -16.98
N GLU A 190 0.01 -2.57 -16.36
CA GLU A 190 -0.17 -3.46 -15.22
C GLU A 190 0.91 -3.12 -14.18
N PRO A 191 0.72 -3.40 -12.89
CA PRO A 191 1.81 -3.35 -11.93
C PRO A 191 3.01 -4.16 -12.41
N LEU A 192 4.19 -3.53 -12.42
CA LEU A 192 5.45 -4.20 -12.64
C LEU A 192 5.69 -5.25 -11.54
N ALA A 193 6.49 -6.27 -11.83
CA ALA A 193 6.84 -7.28 -10.85
C ALA A 193 7.54 -6.65 -9.65
N GLU A 194 7.18 -7.08 -8.43
CA GLU A 194 7.75 -6.58 -7.18
C GLU A 194 9.20 -7.03 -6.99
N GLY A 195 10.04 -6.17 -6.40
CA GLY A 195 11.46 -6.48 -6.14
C GLY A 195 12.27 -6.79 -7.40
N GLN A 196 11.78 -6.43 -8.59
CA GLN A 196 12.37 -6.76 -9.88
C GLN A 196 13.21 -5.58 -10.38
N LYS A 197 14.42 -5.88 -10.84
CA LYS A 197 15.27 -4.89 -11.51
C LYS A 197 14.91 -4.77 -12.98
N TYR A 198 14.75 -3.55 -13.46
CA TYR A 198 14.51 -3.23 -14.86
C TYR A 198 15.62 -2.35 -15.44
N LEU A 199 15.89 -2.53 -16.73
CA LEU A 199 16.73 -1.65 -17.54
C LEU A 199 15.83 -0.80 -18.44
N VAL A 200 15.94 0.51 -18.31
CA VAL A 200 15.30 1.47 -19.22
C VAL A 200 16.28 1.80 -20.33
N ILE A 201 15.86 1.62 -21.59
CA ILE A 201 16.67 1.93 -22.76
C ILE A 201 15.89 2.89 -23.67
N VAL A 202 16.49 4.03 -24.01
CA VAL A 202 16.03 4.90 -25.09
C VAL A 202 17.10 4.88 -26.19
N SER A 203 16.72 4.38 -27.36
CA SER A 203 17.63 4.26 -28.51
C SER A 203 17.75 5.56 -29.32
N ASP A 204 18.80 5.67 -30.12
CA ASP A 204 19.01 6.76 -31.08
C ASP A 204 18.07 6.73 -32.30
N ASP A 205 17.22 5.70 -32.43
CA ASP A 205 16.12 5.68 -33.38
C ASP A 205 14.95 6.58 -32.95
N VAL A 206 14.88 6.96 -31.68
CA VAL A 206 14.11 8.15 -31.27
C VAL A 206 14.74 9.37 -31.94
N ARG A 207 13.91 10.23 -32.52
CA ARG A 207 14.36 11.39 -33.29
C ARG A 207 13.88 12.69 -32.68
N GLY A 208 14.71 13.73 -32.81
CA GLY A 208 14.25 15.10 -32.63
C GLY A 208 13.24 15.49 -33.71
N ALA A 209 12.45 16.53 -33.47
CA ALA A 209 11.50 17.09 -34.44
C ALA A 209 12.16 17.53 -35.78
N ASN A 210 13.49 17.72 -35.78
CA ASN A 210 14.29 17.99 -36.96
C ASN A 210 14.69 16.73 -37.77
N GLY A 211 14.24 15.54 -37.37
CA GLY A 211 14.49 14.25 -38.04
C GLY A 211 15.87 13.64 -37.77
N LYS A 212 16.69 14.25 -36.91
CA LYS A 212 17.98 13.69 -36.49
C LYS A 212 17.81 12.71 -35.33
N PRO A 213 18.65 11.65 -35.25
CA PRO A 213 18.77 10.81 -34.05
C PRO A 213 18.99 11.65 -32.79
N ILE A 214 18.43 11.20 -31.66
CA ILE A 214 18.86 11.70 -30.36
C ILE A 214 20.29 11.22 -30.06
N ALA A 215 20.95 11.85 -29.10
CA ALA A 215 22.29 11.43 -28.67
C ALA A 215 22.38 11.34 -27.14
N ARG A 216 23.40 10.63 -26.64
CA ARG A 216 23.74 10.60 -25.21
C ARG A 216 23.98 12.00 -24.66
N ALA A 217 23.61 12.20 -23.39
CA ALA A 217 23.86 13.44 -22.67
C ALA A 217 25.38 13.73 -22.62
N VAL A 218 25.75 15.00 -22.73
CA VAL A 218 27.16 15.42 -22.76
C VAL A 218 27.86 15.05 -21.44
N GLN A 219 27.16 15.21 -20.33
CA GLN A 219 27.63 14.93 -18.97
C GLN A 219 27.88 13.43 -18.77
N ASP A 220 26.97 12.58 -19.24
CA ASP A 220 27.16 11.13 -19.25
C ASP A 220 28.38 10.72 -20.07
N VAL A 221 28.50 11.18 -21.32
CA VAL A 221 29.68 10.88 -22.17
C VAL A 221 30.98 11.37 -21.51
N ALA A 222 30.98 12.58 -20.94
CA ALA A 222 32.14 13.13 -20.26
C ALA A 222 32.56 12.28 -19.04
N LEU A 223 31.61 11.71 -18.31
CA LEU A 223 31.86 10.90 -17.13
C LEU A 223 32.24 9.45 -17.48
N ALA A 224 31.47 8.81 -18.36
CA ALA A 224 31.66 7.43 -18.78
C ALA A 224 32.89 7.26 -19.67
N ASP A 225 33.08 8.12 -20.67
CA ASP A 225 34.10 7.94 -21.71
C ASP A 225 35.32 8.85 -21.52
N GLY A 226 35.15 9.96 -20.82
CA GLY A 226 36.21 10.93 -20.53
C GLY A 226 37.22 10.50 -19.47
N THR A 227 38.28 11.31 -19.31
CA THR A 227 39.23 11.16 -18.20
C THR A 227 38.62 11.75 -16.93
N LEU A 228 38.60 10.97 -15.85
CA LEU A 228 38.04 11.43 -14.58
C LEU A 228 38.88 12.54 -13.96
N GLY A 229 38.25 13.68 -13.66
CA GLY A 229 38.84 14.74 -12.85
C GLY A 229 38.94 14.37 -11.36
N ASN A 230 38.07 13.47 -10.89
CA ASN A 230 38.07 12.95 -9.52
C ASN A 230 38.05 11.41 -9.53
N PRO A 231 39.10 10.73 -9.01
CA PRO A 231 39.13 9.26 -8.93
C PRO A 231 37.98 8.63 -8.15
N ALA A 232 37.33 9.37 -7.23
CA ALA A 232 36.17 8.89 -6.48
C ALA A 232 34.97 8.54 -7.39
N LEU A 233 34.91 9.11 -8.60
CA LEU A 233 33.88 8.84 -9.59
C LEU A 233 34.16 7.57 -10.44
N GLY A 234 35.26 6.87 -10.20
CA GLY A 234 35.62 5.63 -10.94
C GLY A 234 34.52 4.58 -10.96
N ASN A 235 33.77 4.51 -9.87
CA ASN A 235 32.69 3.56 -9.67
C ASN A 235 31.42 3.95 -10.42
N VAL A 236 31.05 5.24 -10.36
CA VAL A 236 29.94 5.79 -11.17
C VAL A 236 30.25 5.60 -12.65
N LYS A 237 31.48 5.92 -13.09
CA LYS A 237 31.95 5.65 -14.46
C LYS A 237 31.77 4.19 -14.86
N SER A 238 32.21 3.26 -14.01
CA SER A 238 32.11 1.82 -14.31
C SER A 238 30.65 1.35 -14.39
N LEU A 239 29.78 1.90 -13.54
CA LEU A 239 28.34 1.63 -13.56
C LEU A 239 27.72 2.12 -14.88
N LEU A 240 27.97 3.37 -15.27
CA LEU A 240 27.47 3.95 -16.51
C LEU A 240 27.92 3.16 -17.74
N GLN A 241 29.21 2.80 -17.81
CA GLN A 241 29.75 1.97 -18.88
C GLN A 241 29.09 0.58 -18.92
N SER A 242 28.79 -0.01 -17.77
CA SER A 242 28.15 -1.33 -17.69
C SER A 242 26.68 -1.27 -18.13
N LEU A 243 25.93 -0.25 -17.70
CA LEU A 243 24.53 -0.06 -18.09
C LEU A 243 24.39 0.28 -19.58
N ASP A 244 25.29 1.11 -20.13
CA ASP A 244 25.35 1.39 -21.56
C ASP A 244 25.70 0.12 -22.38
N ALA A 245 26.67 -0.67 -21.92
CA ALA A 245 27.00 -1.95 -22.55
C ALA A 245 25.83 -2.94 -22.52
N LEU A 246 25.05 -3.00 -21.43
CA LEU A 246 23.83 -3.80 -21.34
C LEU A 246 22.78 -3.32 -22.34
N GLY A 247 22.52 -2.00 -22.39
CA GLY A 247 21.56 -1.42 -23.34
C GLY A 247 21.92 -1.71 -24.79
N ASN A 248 23.17 -1.47 -25.19
CA ASN A 248 23.67 -1.76 -26.53
C ASN A 248 23.69 -3.27 -26.84
N GLY A 249 23.99 -4.11 -25.83
CA GLY A 249 23.90 -5.56 -25.95
C GLY A 249 22.48 -6.04 -26.23
N PHE A 250 21.49 -5.48 -25.54
CA PHE A 250 20.07 -5.74 -25.77
C PHE A 250 19.64 -5.33 -27.19
N LEU A 251 19.94 -4.09 -27.60
CA LEU A 251 19.59 -3.57 -28.94
C LEU A 251 20.22 -4.42 -30.06
N THR A 252 21.46 -4.87 -29.86
CA THR A 252 22.14 -5.81 -30.78
C THR A 252 21.41 -7.15 -30.84
N ALA A 253 21.00 -7.71 -29.70
CA ALA A 253 20.27 -8.97 -29.64
C ALA A 253 18.89 -8.86 -30.33
N MET A 254 18.22 -7.72 -30.20
CA MET A 254 16.97 -7.40 -30.87
C MET A 254 17.14 -7.02 -32.36
N SER A 255 18.38 -6.96 -32.85
CA SER A 255 18.71 -6.61 -34.24
C SER A 255 18.12 -5.27 -34.70
N THR A 256 18.02 -4.28 -33.80
CA THR A 256 17.46 -2.96 -34.14
C THR A 256 18.37 -2.20 -35.09
N GLY A 257 19.70 -2.36 -34.95
CA GLY A 257 20.70 -1.59 -35.69
C GLY A 257 20.93 -0.18 -35.11
N SER A 258 20.33 0.12 -33.97
CA SER A 258 20.42 1.38 -33.21
C SER A 258 21.43 1.26 -32.06
N GLU A 259 21.83 2.41 -31.50
CA GLU A 259 22.62 2.49 -30.26
C GLU A 259 21.78 3.11 -29.12
N SER A 260 22.20 2.89 -27.89
CA SER A 260 21.60 3.49 -26.70
C SER A 260 21.95 4.97 -26.59
N ALA A 261 20.92 5.84 -26.51
CA ALA A 261 21.07 7.25 -26.16
C ALA A 261 20.85 7.52 -24.66
N LEU A 262 20.15 6.63 -23.96
CA LEU A 262 20.03 6.60 -22.51
C LEU A 262 19.85 5.14 -22.06
N SER A 263 20.63 4.72 -21.08
CA SER A 263 20.47 3.42 -20.41
C SER A 263 20.70 3.58 -18.91
N TYR A 264 19.70 3.21 -18.10
CA TYR A 264 19.83 3.19 -16.64
C TYR A 264 18.93 2.10 -16.05
N SER A 265 19.23 1.66 -14.82
CA SER A 265 18.41 0.66 -14.12
C SER A 265 17.62 1.25 -12.97
N PHE A 266 16.50 0.60 -12.65
CA PHE A 266 15.76 0.80 -11.42
C PHE A 266 15.26 -0.53 -10.86
N THR A 267 14.97 -0.55 -9.56
CA THR A 267 14.42 -1.73 -8.87
C THR A 267 13.05 -1.36 -8.31
N THR A 268 12.03 -2.13 -8.64
CA THR A 268 10.71 -1.96 -8.02
C THR A 268 10.76 -2.33 -6.53
N ASN A 269 9.94 -1.70 -5.71
CA ASN A 269 9.77 -2.07 -4.32
C ASN A 269 9.08 -3.45 -4.21
N SER A 270 9.12 -4.04 -3.00
CA SER A 270 8.31 -5.21 -2.64
C SER A 270 7.46 -4.92 -1.40
N ASP A 271 7.00 -3.68 -1.25
CA ASP A 271 6.46 -3.19 0.02
C ASP A 271 5.08 -3.78 0.38
N THR A 272 4.41 -4.46 -0.56
CA THR A 272 3.21 -5.27 -0.28
C THR A 272 3.51 -6.43 0.69
N ASP A 273 4.77 -6.87 0.78
CA ASP A 273 5.23 -7.87 1.75
C ASP A 273 4.99 -7.41 3.20
N VAL A 274 4.87 -6.11 3.46
CA VAL A 274 4.49 -5.61 4.79
C VAL A 274 3.12 -6.16 5.19
N LEU A 275 2.11 -6.03 4.31
CA LEU A 275 0.78 -6.52 4.64
C LEU A 275 0.66 -8.05 4.53
N ARG A 276 1.44 -8.69 3.65
CA ARG A 276 1.54 -10.16 3.63
C ARG A 276 2.16 -10.70 4.92
N ALA A 277 3.18 -10.04 5.47
CA ALA A 277 3.79 -10.39 6.75
C ALA A 277 2.84 -10.12 7.92
N MET A 278 2.06 -9.03 7.88
CA MET A 278 1.02 -8.77 8.88
C MET A 278 -0.13 -9.79 8.84
N MET A 279 -0.37 -10.44 7.70
CA MET A 279 -1.32 -11.55 7.56
C MET A 279 -0.72 -12.88 8.04
N ALA A 280 0.50 -13.22 7.61
CA ALA A 280 1.14 -14.49 7.91
C ALA A 280 2.67 -14.33 8.10
N PRO A 281 3.14 -13.88 9.28
CA PRO A 281 4.55 -13.53 9.48
C PRO A 281 5.49 -14.73 9.33
N ALA A 282 5.01 -15.93 9.61
CA ALA A 282 5.78 -17.17 9.46
C ALA A 282 6.26 -17.43 8.01
N ALA A 283 5.55 -16.92 6.99
CA ALA A 283 5.98 -17.01 5.59
C ALA A 283 7.31 -16.28 5.33
N PHE A 284 7.63 -15.29 6.17
CA PHE A 284 8.82 -14.44 6.07
C PHE A 284 9.92 -14.81 7.07
N GLY A 285 9.73 -15.89 7.85
CA GLY A 285 10.69 -16.32 8.87
C GLY A 285 12.05 -16.73 8.30
N THR A 286 12.08 -17.29 7.08
CA THR A 286 13.33 -17.62 6.38
C THR A 286 14.11 -16.36 6.01
N ALA A 287 13.45 -15.38 5.39
CA ALA A 287 14.04 -14.09 5.05
C ALA A 287 14.58 -13.37 6.29
N LEU A 288 13.77 -13.30 7.35
CA LEU A 288 14.17 -12.71 8.64
C LEU A 288 15.40 -13.42 9.21
N GLY A 289 15.41 -14.75 9.22
CA GLY A 289 16.54 -15.51 9.75
C GLY A 289 17.82 -15.33 8.95
N GLN A 290 17.73 -15.21 7.63
CA GLN A 290 18.87 -14.86 6.78
C GLN A 290 19.42 -13.46 7.09
N LYS A 291 18.57 -12.47 7.36
CA LYS A 291 18.97 -11.12 7.77
C LYS A 291 19.64 -11.11 9.13
N VAL A 292 19.10 -11.83 10.11
CA VAL A 292 19.71 -11.99 11.44
C VAL A 292 21.12 -12.60 11.31
N GLY A 293 21.24 -13.72 10.61
CA GLY A 293 22.53 -14.39 10.43
C GLY A 293 23.54 -13.51 9.69
N PHE A 294 23.13 -12.85 8.61
CA PHE A 294 24.02 -11.94 7.87
C PHE A 294 24.48 -10.75 8.71
N THR A 295 23.57 -10.09 9.44
CA THR A 295 23.89 -8.91 10.24
C THR A 295 24.72 -9.25 11.48
N ALA A 296 24.62 -10.47 12.03
CA ALA A 296 25.52 -10.96 13.06
C ALA A 296 26.96 -11.07 12.56
N LEU A 297 27.17 -11.66 11.37
CA LEU A 297 28.49 -11.74 10.74
C LEU A 297 29.04 -10.35 10.40
N LEU A 298 28.19 -9.48 9.85
CA LEU A 298 28.58 -8.11 9.52
C LEU A 298 28.99 -7.33 10.79
N LYS A 299 28.25 -7.50 11.89
CA LYS A 299 28.58 -6.90 13.19
C LYS A 299 29.92 -7.38 13.73
N ALA A 300 30.22 -8.67 13.66
CA ALA A 300 31.51 -9.21 14.10
C ALA A 300 32.70 -8.57 13.36
N VAL A 301 32.55 -8.28 12.06
CA VAL A 301 33.55 -7.53 11.29
C VAL A 301 33.57 -6.07 11.70
N ARG A 302 32.40 -5.43 11.81
CA ARG A 302 32.24 -4.02 12.15
C ARG A 302 32.88 -3.66 13.49
N ASP A 303 32.71 -4.50 14.50
CA ASP A 303 33.29 -4.27 15.83
C ASP A 303 34.83 -4.30 15.80
N ASN A 304 35.43 -5.07 14.90
CA ASN A 304 36.87 -5.13 14.70
C ASN A 304 37.38 -4.06 13.70
N TYR A 305 36.51 -3.54 12.83
CA TYR A 305 36.83 -2.56 11.80
C TYR A 305 35.82 -1.38 11.80
N PRO A 306 35.72 -0.59 12.89
CA PRO A 306 34.61 0.34 13.11
C PRO A 306 34.60 1.57 12.19
N THR A 307 35.69 1.81 11.46
CA THR A 307 35.80 2.95 10.53
C THR A 307 35.35 2.63 9.11
N LEU A 308 34.98 1.38 8.83
CA LEU A 308 34.56 0.94 7.51
C LEU A 308 33.07 1.24 7.31
N ASN A 309 32.71 1.74 6.14
CA ASN A 309 31.32 1.84 5.71
C ASN A 309 30.77 0.47 5.28
N PHE A 310 29.46 0.38 5.05
CA PHE A 310 28.78 -0.87 4.71
C PHE A 310 29.43 -1.60 3.51
N SER A 311 29.75 -0.85 2.46
CA SER A 311 30.41 -1.36 1.25
C SER A 311 31.80 -1.98 1.53
N GLN A 312 32.58 -1.34 2.41
CA GLN A 312 33.87 -1.86 2.84
C GLN A 312 33.74 -3.03 3.82
N LEU A 313 32.74 -3.01 4.71
CA LEU A 313 32.48 -4.07 5.68
C LEU A 313 32.10 -5.38 4.99
N THR A 314 31.21 -5.32 4.01
CA THR A 314 30.80 -6.51 3.22
C THR A 314 31.98 -7.09 2.43
N SER A 315 32.82 -6.23 1.85
CA SER A 315 34.07 -6.67 1.19
C SER A 315 35.04 -7.32 2.18
N LYS A 316 35.21 -6.72 3.37
CA LYS A 316 36.10 -7.26 4.41
C LYS A 316 35.58 -8.56 5.02
N LEU A 317 34.27 -8.71 5.15
CA LEU A 317 33.62 -9.96 5.59
C LEU A 317 34.01 -11.13 4.69
N LEU A 318 33.92 -10.95 3.36
CA LEU A 318 34.29 -11.99 2.40
C LEU A 318 35.79 -12.33 2.45
N GLU A 319 36.65 -11.32 2.56
CA GLU A 319 38.08 -11.52 2.72
C GLU A 319 38.39 -12.35 3.98
N LEU A 320 37.79 -12.00 5.11
CA LEU A 320 37.98 -12.71 6.37
C LEU A 320 37.41 -14.13 6.32
N GLN A 321 36.30 -14.37 5.60
CA GLN A 321 35.77 -15.71 5.36
C GLN A 321 36.71 -16.57 4.50
N GLU A 322 37.30 -16.00 3.43
CA GLU A 322 38.31 -16.70 2.63
C GLU A 322 39.54 -17.05 3.48
N LEU A 323 40.02 -16.13 4.32
CA LEU A 323 41.13 -16.38 5.25
C LEU A 323 40.78 -17.42 6.31
N ALA A 324 39.58 -17.38 6.89
CA ALA A 324 39.11 -18.36 7.86
C ALA A 324 39.05 -19.78 7.27
N ALA A 325 38.54 -19.92 6.04
CA ALA A 325 38.55 -21.20 5.33
C ALA A 325 39.98 -21.69 5.07
N GLY A 326 40.89 -20.78 4.68
CA GLY A 326 42.30 -21.09 4.46
C GLY A 326 43.05 -21.53 5.73
N LEU A 327 42.68 -20.98 6.90
CA LEU A 327 43.20 -21.46 8.19
C LEU A 327 42.69 -22.87 8.52
N GLN A 328 41.43 -23.17 8.18
CA GLN A 328 40.81 -24.47 8.45
C GLN A 328 41.36 -25.58 7.55
N ASP A 329 41.62 -25.30 6.27
CA ASP A 329 42.17 -26.27 5.32
C ASP A 329 43.72 -26.31 5.30
N GLY A 330 44.37 -25.40 6.03
CA GLY A 330 45.83 -25.31 6.18
C GLY A 330 46.54 -24.61 5.02
N THR A 331 45.82 -23.93 4.12
CA THR A 331 46.40 -23.14 3.01
C THR A 331 46.89 -21.75 3.45
N VAL A 332 46.46 -21.25 4.61
CA VAL A 332 46.93 -20.00 5.23
C VAL A 332 47.64 -20.34 6.55
N ASP A 333 48.87 -19.84 6.75
CA ASP A 333 49.58 -19.96 8.02
C ASP A 333 49.09 -18.86 8.98
N PRO A 334 48.69 -19.18 10.23
CA PRO A 334 48.27 -18.16 11.20
C PRO A 334 49.28 -17.03 11.44
N SER A 335 50.57 -17.28 11.21
CA SER A 335 51.63 -16.28 11.37
C SER A 335 51.68 -15.23 10.26
N ASP A 336 50.98 -15.46 9.14
CA ASP A 336 50.84 -14.51 8.04
C ASP A 336 49.73 -13.46 8.29
N LEU A 337 48.92 -13.65 9.34
CA LEU A 337 47.80 -12.77 9.68
C LEU A 337 48.15 -11.74 10.74
N THR A 338 47.53 -10.57 10.64
CA THR A 338 47.60 -9.56 11.70
C THR A 338 46.77 -9.98 12.92
N ALA A 339 47.10 -9.43 14.09
CA ALA A 339 46.32 -9.68 15.31
C ALA A 339 44.85 -9.23 15.18
N GLN A 340 44.60 -8.17 14.41
CA GLN A 340 43.25 -7.66 14.13
C GLN A 340 42.46 -8.63 13.24
N GLU A 341 43.08 -9.19 12.20
CA GLU A 341 42.45 -10.21 11.34
C GLU A 341 42.14 -11.48 12.13
N LEU A 342 43.06 -11.94 12.99
CA LEU A 342 42.82 -13.12 13.81
C LEU A 342 41.68 -12.89 14.83
N ALA A 343 41.60 -11.69 15.43
CA ALA A 343 40.50 -11.31 16.31
C ALA A 343 39.16 -11.28 15.56
N ALA A 344 39.14 -10.70 14.35
CA ALA A 344 37.94 -10.66 13.51
C ALA A 344 37.49 -12.04 13.03
N ILE A 345 38.42 -12.92 12.63
CA ILE A 345 38.12 -14.32 12.28
C ILE A 345 37.56 -15.08 13.49
N THR A 346 38.11 -14.85 14.69
CA THR A 346 37.60 -15.45 15.92
C THR A 346 36.18 -14.96 16.22
N ALA A 347 35.94 -13.65 16.13
CA ALA A 347 34.62 -13.06 16.32
C ALA A 347 33.60 -13.58 15.31
N LEU A 348 34.00 -13.75 14.04
CA LEU A 348 33.17 -14.39 13.01
C LEU A 348 32.81 -15.83 13.37
N GLY A 349 33.79 -16.60 13.85
CA GLY A 349 33.56 -17.98 14.29
C GLY A 349 32.58 -18.07 15.46
N ASN A 350 32.63 -17.13 16.41
CA ASN A 350 31.69 -17.05 17.52
C ASN A 350 30.28 -16.69 17.03
N ALA A 351 30.16 -15.63 16.21
CA ALA A 351 28.87 -15.23 15.63
C ALA A 351 28.21 -16.38 14.86
N GLN A 352 28.98 -17.16 14.09
CA GLN A 352 28.46 -18.35 13.38
C GLN A 352 27.94 -19.46 14.32
N GLN A 353 28.51 -19.59 15.52
CA GLN A 353 28.06 -20.56 16.52
C GLN A 353 26.82 -20.06 17.29
N GLU A 354 26.73 -18.76 17.52
CA GLU A 354 25.61 -18.11 18.22
C GLU A 354 24.37 -17.93 17.32
N THR A 355 24.56 -17.94 15.99
CA THR A 355 23.51 -17.68 15.01
C THR A 355 23.33 -18.84 14.02
N THR A 356 23.23 -20.07 14.53
CA THR A 356 22.92 -21.21 13.65
C THR A 356 21.48 -21.08 13.11
N PRO A 357 21.19 -21.57 11.88
CA PRO A 357 19.83 -21.50 11.33
C PRO A 357 18.75 -22.11 12.24
N THR A 358 19.10 -23.14 13.02
CA THR A 358 18.20 -23.76 14.00
C THR A 358 17.92 -22.82 15.18
N ASP A 359 18.96 -22.20 15.74
CA ASP A 359 18.80 -21.32 16.90
C ASP A 359 18.03 -20.05 16.52
N ILE A 360 18.35 -19.47 15.35
CA ILE A 360 17.58 -18.36 14.77
C ILE A 360 16.13 -18.76 14.53
N GLY A 361 15.89 -19.92 13.93
CA GLY A 361 14.54 -20.40 13.67
C GLY A 361 13.72 -20.59 14.96
N ASN A 362 14.34 -21.10 16.02
CA ASN A 362 13.70 -21.23 17.33
C ASN A 362 13.42 -19.87 17.98
N ALA A 363 14.36 -18.92 17.89
CA ALA A 363 14.17 -17.56 18.38
C ALA A 363 12.99 -16.88 17.66
N ILE A 364 12.98 -16.89 16.33
CA ILE A 364 11.88 -16.34 15.50
C ILE A 364 10.54 -16.99 15.86
N ALA A 365 10.50 -18.32 16.06
CA ALA A 365 9.28 -19.00 16.44
C ALA A 365 8.73 -18.55 17.81
N GLY A 366 9.60 -18.15 18.73
CA GLY A 366 9.23 -17.59 20.03
C GLY A 366 8.55 -16.22 19.93
N GLU A 367 8.85 -15.46 18.88
CA GLU A 367 8.35 -14.09 18.67
C GLU A 367 6.98 -14.04 17.96
N ILE A 368 6.53 -15.14 17.36
CA ILE A 368 5.24 -15.21 16.66
C ILE A 368 4.09 -15.02 17.66
N GLY A 369 3.31 -13.95 17.46
CA GLY A 369 2.23 -13.54 18.35
C GLY A 369 2.64 -12.59 19.47
N ASP A 370 3.93 -12.32 19.62
CA ASP A 370 4.46 -11.29 20.52
C ASP A 370 4.90 -10.06 19.70
N THR A 371 6.17 -10.03 19.27
CA THR A 371 6.72 -8.96 18.43
C THR A 371 6.53 -9.19 16.93
N LEU A 372 6.29 -10.43 16.50
CA LEU A 372 5.82 -10.78 15.16
C LEU A 372 4.30 -10.91 15.16
N HIS A 373 3.64 -9.79 14.85
CA HIS A 373 2.18 -9.71 14.90
C HIS A 373 1.50 -10.51 13.78
N LEU A 374 0.34 -11.05 14.12
CA LEU A 374 -0.55 -11.77 13.22
C LEU A 374 -2.02 -11.46 13.58
N PRO A 375 -2.98 -11.67 12.66
CA PRO A 375 -4.39 -11.53 12.97
C PRO A 375 -4.76 -12.61 13.98
N VAL A 376 -5.48 -12.27 15.04
CA VAL A 376 -6.00 -13.20 16.05
C VAL A 376 -7.33 -12.67 16.60
N PRO A 377 -8.20 -13.52 17.18
CA PRO A 377 -9.37 -13.02 17.90
C PRO A 377 -8.98 -12.02 18.99
N ARG A 378 -9.65 -10.87 19.00
CA ARG A 378 -9.36 -9.74 19.88
C ARG A 378 -10.39 -9.57 20.99
N PRO A 379 -9.99 -8.97 22.13
CA PRO A 379 -10.94 -8.53 23.14
C PRO A 379 -12.05 -7.68 22.52
N SER A 380 -13.30 -8.02 22.83
CA SER A 380 -14.47 -7.27 22.40
C SER A 380 -15.55 -7.30 23.48
N PHE A 381 -16.42 -6.29 23.47
CA PHE A 381 -17.57 -6.19 24.36
C PHE A 381 -18.72 -5.50 23.64
N PHE A 382 -19.92 -6.04 23.77
CA PHE A 382 -21.13 -5.47 23.19
C PHE A 382 -22.17 -5.18 24.27
N TYR A 383 -22.81 -4.02 24.16
CA TYR A 383 -23.92 -3.67 25.03
C TYR A 383 -25.15 -4.53 24.72
N GLN A 384 -26.10 -4.52 25.65
CA GLN A 384 -27.42 -5.11 25.44
C GLN A 384 -28.06 -4.52 24.18
N LYS A 385 -28.73 -5.38 23.42
CA LYS A 385 -29.35 -5.02 22.15
C LYS A 385 -30.38 -3.89 22.30
N THR A 386 -30.47 -3.05 21.28
CA THR A 386 -31.61 -2.17 21.03
C THR A 386 -32.32 -2.60 19.74
N GLU A 387 -33.59 -2.22 19.55
CA GLU A 387 -34.28 -2.48 18.29
C GLU A 387 -33.88 -1.42 17.25
N ALA A 388 -33.66 -1.82 16.00
CA ALA A 388 -33.34 -0.86 14.94
C ALA A 388 -34.48 0.14 14.70
N ALA A 389 -35.72 -0.24 15.01
CA ALA A 389 -36.89 0.63 14.97
C ALA A 389 -36.80 1.83 15.95
N ASP A 390 -35.95 1.75 16.97
CA ASP A 390 -35.76 2.83 17.96
C ASP A 390 -34.68 3.85 17.55
N LEU A 391 -33.93 3.61 16.47
CA LEU A 391 -32.92 4.54 15.98
C LEU A 391 -33.57 5.83 15.47
N ALA A 392 -32.97 6.98 15.79
CA ALA A 392 -33.53 8.31 15.48
C ALA A 392 -33.91 8.49 13.99
N THR A 393 -33.06 8.03 13.07
CA THR A 393 -33.36 8.07 11.63
C THR A 393 -34.60 7.24 11.29
N ILE A 394 -34.75 6.06 11.89
CA ILE A 394 -35.86 5.15 11.59
C ILE A 394 -37.18 5.67 12.17
N GLN A 395 -37.16 6.22 13.39
CA GLN A 395 -38.33 6.85 14.00
C GLN A 395 -38.85 8.07 13.21
N GLY A 396 -37.97 8.71 12.43
CA GLY A 396 -38.35 9.80 11.53
C GLY A 396 -39.11 9.37 10.27
N LEU A 397 -39.14 8.07 9.95
CA LEU A 397 -39.81 7.52 8.76
C LEU A 397 -41.28 7.19 9.04
N ASP A 398 -42.11 7.25 7.99
CA ASP A 398 -43.50 6.76 8.06
C ASP A 398 -43.53 5.24 8.27
N ALA A 399 -44.52 4.74 9.02
CA ALA A 399 -44.64 3.31 9.32
C ALA A 399 -44.87 2.42 8.07
N SER A 400 -45.32 2.99 6.95
CA SER A 400 -45.43 2.29 5.67
C SER A 400 -44.11 2.22 4.88
N ASN A 401 -43.08 2.96 5.31
CA ASN A 401 -41.75 2.92 4.70
C ASN A 401 -41.13 1.52 4.85
N GLN A 402 -40.56 0.99 3.76
CA GLN A 402 -40.01 -0.37 3.73
C GLN A 402 -38.82 -0.56 4.68
N ILE A 403 -37.98 0.47 4.87
CA ILE A 403 -36.86 0.42 5.82
C ILE A 403 -37.39 0.39 7.25
N ALA A 404 -38.41 1.18 7.58
CA ALA A 404 -39.05 1.15 8.90
C ALA A 404 -39.68 -0.23 9.21
N GLN A 405 -40.29 -0.87 8.20
CA GLN A 405 -40.81 -2.23 8.32
C GLN A 405 -39.70 -3.26 8.50
N ALA A 406 -38.59 -3.12 7.77
CA ALA A 406 -37.44 -4.01 7.89
C ALA A 406 -36.77 -3.89 9.27
N ALA A 407 -36.65 -2.66 9.79
CA ALA A 407 -36.04 -2.36 11.08
C ALA A 407 -36.79 -3.02 12.26
N ALA A 408 -38.08 -3.33 12.12
CA ALA A 408 -38.83 -4.08 13.13
C ALA A 408 -38.38 -5.55 13.29
N GLN A 409 -37.51 -6.04 12.41
CA GLN A 409 -36.94 -7.39 12.43
C GLN A 409 -35.42 -7.39 12.62
N VAL A 410 -34.83 -6.27 13.05
CA VAL A 410 -33.38 -6.08 13.18
C VAL A 410 -33.04 -5.50 14.54
N GLN A 411 -32.00 -6.06 15.16
CA GLN A 411 -31.45 -5.64 16.44
C GLN A 411 -30.08 -5.00 16.24
N VAL A 412 -29.76 -4.01 17.08
CA VAL A 412 -28.52 -3.23 17.01
C VAL A 412 -27.73 -3.49 18.28
N HIS A 413 -26.46 -3.84 18.11
CA HIS A 413 -25.53 -4.02 19.20
C HIS A 413 -24.37 -3.04 18.99
N GLN A 414 -24.31 -1.99 19.81
CA GLN A 414 -23.13 -1.14 19.86
C GLN A 414 -22.11 -1.78 20.81
N GLY A 415 -20.83 -1.65 20.49
CA GLY A 415 -19.77 -2.24 21.27
C GLY A 415 -18.41 -1.68 20.91
N ALA A 416 -17.37 -2.37 21.37
CA ALA A 416 -15.99 -2.01 21.08
C ALA A 416 -15.12 -3.26 20.91
N ILE A 417 -14.03 -3.09 20.17
CA ILE A 417 -12.99 -4.10 19.93
C ILE A 417 -11.62 -3.49 20.14
N THR A 418 -10.69 -4.23 20.74
CA THR A 418 -9.30 -3.80 20.91
C THR A 418 -8.44 -4.24 19.73
N LEU A 419 -7.81 -3.31 19.03
CA LEU A 419 -6.98 -3.55 17.84
C LEU A 419 -5.54 -3.08 18.08
N PRO A 420 -4.54 -3.81 17.55
CA PRO A 420 -3.16 -3.36 17.59
C PRO A 420 -3.00 -2.11 16.71
N TYR A 421 -2.29 -1.11 17.21
CA TYR A 421 -2.10 0.16 16.54
C TYR A 421 -0.61 0.42 16.33
N PHE A 422 -0.22 0.53 15.07
CA PHE A 422 1.16 0.69 14.60
C PHE A 422 1.45 2.14 14.19
N GLN A 423 0.39 2.93 13.98
CA GLN A 423 0.51 4.37 13.84
C GLN A 423 0.83 5.05 15.19
N SER A 424 1.18 6.33 15.14
CA SER A 424 1.38 7.13 16.35
C SER A 424 0.05 7.60 16.94
N LEU A 425 -0.07 7.52 18.27
CA LEU A 425 -1.16 8.18 18.98
C LEU A 425 -1.01 9.72 18.88
N PRO A 426 -2.10 10.49 19.08
CA PRO A 426 -2.08 11.94 18.85
C PRO A 426 -1.07 12.74 19.69
N GLY A 427 -0.76 12.25 20.89
CA GLY A 427 -0.05 13.04 21.91
C GLY A 427 -0.91 14.20 22.42
N GLU A 428 -0.29 15.16 23.12
CA GLU A 428 -1.02 16.29 23.73
C GLU A 428 -1.57 17.29 22.72
N THR A 429 -0.95 17.41 21.54
CA THR A 429 -1.27 18.46 20.54
C THR A 429 -1.94 17.91 19.28
N GLY A 430 -2.12 16.59 19.18
CA GLY A 430 -2.57 15.94 17.94
C GLY A 430 -1.46 15.70 16.92
N ALA A 431 -0.25 16.23 17.12
CA ALA A 431 0.83 16.18 16.14
C ALA A 431 1.18 14.75 15.69
N GLY A 432 1.11 13.77 16.60
CA GLY A 432 1.40 12.37 16.28
C GLY A 432 0.54 11.81 15.15
N ILE A 433 -0.69 12.31 14.96
CA ILE A 433 -1.59 11.89 13.87
C ILE A 433 -0.98 12.18 12.49
N VAL A 434 -0.28 13.30 12.33
CA VAL A 434 0.22 13.78 11.02
C VAL A 434 1.72 13.66 10.85
N THR A 435 2.50 13.63 11.95
CA THR A 435 3.97 13.49 11.88
C THR A 435 4.42 12.04 12.05
N GLY A 436 3.56 11.16 12.58
CA GLY A 436 3.90 9.76 12.81
C GLY A 436 3.77 8.90 11.56
N SER A 437 4.57 7.84 11.51
CA SER A 437 4.49 6.74 10.54
C SER A 437 4.90 5.45 11.25
N TRP A 438 4.69 4.31 10.61
CA TRP A 438 5.16 3.01 11.09
C TRP A 438 6.69 2.99 11.10
N THR A 439 7.25 2.43 12.17
CA THR A 439 8.68 2.19 12.33
C THR A 439 8.92 0.70 12.53
N GLY A 440 10.10 0.20 12.15
CA GLY A 440 10.42 -1.21 12.28
C GLY A 440 10.55 -1.62 13.74
N SER A 441 10.15 -2.86 14.03
CA SER A 441 10.12 -3.44 15.38
C SER A 441 11.52 -3.54 15.99
N THR A 442 11.86 -2.56 16.84
CA THR A 442 13.07 -2.61 17.67
C THR A 442 12.91 -3.56 18.85
N SER A 443 11.67 -3.84 19.27
CA SER A 443 11.36 -4.90 20.23
C SER A 443 11.76 -6.27 19.67
N LEU A 444 11.36 -6.58 18.43
CA LEU A 444 11.76 -7.82 17.76
C LEU A 444 13.29 -7.99 17.71
N GLU A 445 14.02 -6.92 17.36
CA GLU A 445 15.48 -6.95 17.36
C GLU A 445 16.06 -7.27 18.75
N ALA A 446 15.52 -6.65 19.80
CA ALA A 446 15.97 -6.88 21.17
C ALA A 446 15.67 -8.30 21.65
N ASP A 447 14.45 -8.79 21.41
CA ASP A 447 13.99 -10.10 21.90
C ASP A 447 14.68 -11.26 21.18
N LEU A 448 14.98 -11.09 19.87
CA LEU A 448 15.81 -12.04 19.13
C LEU A 448 17.26 -12.07 19.66
N ASN A 449 17.87 -10.91 19.98
CA ASN A 449 19.21 -10.88 20.58
C ASN A 449 19.21 -11.57 21.94
N GLU A 450 18.23 -11.26 22.80
CA GLU A 450 18.09 -11.88 24.12
C GLU A 450 17.87 -13.40 24.02
N SER A 451 17.08 -13.85 23.06
CA SER A 451 16.83 -15.28 22.82
C SER A 451 18.07 -16.03 22.32
N LEU A 452 18.88 -15.41 21.47
CA LEU A 452 20.08 -16.03 20.91
C LEU A 452 21.26 -16.00 21.90
N THR A 453 21.52 -14.86 22.53
CA THR A 453 22.61 -14.70 23.50
C THR A 453 22.20 -13.70 24.58
N PRO A 454 21.61 -14.18 25.70
CA PRO A 454 21.07 -13.33 26.76
C PRO A 454 22.06 -12.26 27.26
N GLY A 455 21.62 -11.00 27.27
CA GLY A 455 22.41 -9.84 27.71
C GLY A 455 23.42 -9.29 26.70
N ASP A 456 23.59 -9.92 25.53
CA ASP A 456 24.51 -9.47 24.49
C ASP A 456 23.76 -9.03 23.22
N THR A 457 24.21 -7.95 22.61
CA THR A 457 23.78 -7.57 21.25
C THR A 457 24.74 -8.22 20.26
N ILE A 458 24.35 -9.34 19.65
CA ILE A 458 25.17 -10.08 18.68
C ILE A 458 24.87 -9.68 17.23
N PHE A 459 23.70 -9.08 16.97
CA PHE A 459 23.34 -8.51 15.67
C PHE A 459 22.57 -7.19 15.80
N SER A 460 22.47 -6.45 14.71
CA SER A 460 21.54 -5.32 14.58
C SER A 460 21.13 -5.23 13.12
N PHE A 461 19.83 -5.07 12.87
CA PHE A 461 19.30 -4.82 11.54
C PHE A 461 19.91 -3.55 10.93
N LEU A 462 19.94 -3.54 9.61
CA LEU A 462 20.36 -2.38 8.84
C LEU A 462 19.35 -1.25 9.04
N ARG A 463 19.84 -0.01 9.03
CA ARG A 463 19.09 1.21 9.31
C ARG A 463 19.49 2.29 8.32
N ASP A 464 18.59 3.23 8.09
CA ASP A 464 18.91 4.44 7.33
C ASP A 464 19.98 5.28 8.05
N ILE A 465 20.56 6.24 7.35
CA ILE A 465 21.59 7.17 7.83
C ILE A 465 21.12 7.93 9.07
N ASP A 466 19.83 8.22 9.20
CA ASP A 466 19.24 8.87 10.36
C ASP A 466 19.11 7.94 11.59
N GLY A 467 19.37 6.63 11.43
CA GLY A 467 19.26 5.59 12.45
C GLY A 467 17.89 4.92 12.53
N THR A 468 16.94 5.31 11.69
CA THR A 468 15.58 4.75 11.63
C THR A 468 15.63 3.33 11.04
N LEU A 469 14.83 2.43 11.63
CA LEU A 469 14.55 1.13 11.04
C LEU A 469 13.25 1.27 10.25
N ASN A 470 13.34 1.18 8.93
CA ASN A 470 12.21 1.39 8.04
C ASN A 470 11.30 0.16 7.94
N VAL A 471 10.00 0.37 7.70
CA VAL A 471 9.03 -0.71 7.43
C VAL A 471 8.71 -0.76 5.95
N ASN A 472 9.30 -1.74 5.27
CA ASN A 472 9.24 -1.90 3.81
C ASN A 472 9.37 -3.38 3.44
N GLY A 473 9.43 -3.72 2.16
CA GLY A 473 9.54 -5.10 1.69
C GLY A 473 10.81 -5.83 2.16
N TYR A 474 11.87 -5.09 2.50
CA TYR A 474 13.10 -5.67 3.03
C TYR A 474 13.02 -5.96 4.55
N PHE A 475 12.33 -5.11 5.32
CA PHE A 475 12.02 -5.34 6.73
C PHE A 475 10.53 -5.09 7.00
N PRO A 476 9.66 -6.11 6.80
CA PRO A 476 8.21 -5.93 6.81
C PRO A 476 7.56 -6.00 8.19
N PHE A 477 8.32 -5.83 9.28
CA PHE A 477 7.85 -6.07 10.66
C PHE A 477 7.74 -4.75 11.44
N PRO A 478 6.54 -4.15 11.52
CA PRO A 478 6.34 -2.88 12.21
C PRO A 478 6.35 -3.04 13.74
N GLN A 479 6.77 -1.98 14.44
CA GLN A 479 6.66 -1.82 15.89
C GLN A 479 5.21 -1.54 16.27
N LYS A 480 4.59 -2.38 17.11
CA LYS A 480 3.33 -2.01 17.74
C LYS A 480 3.57 -0.87 18.74
N ASN A 481 2.83 0.22 18.57
CA ASN A 481 2.94 1.42 19.40
C ASN A 481 1.90 1.45 20.53
N ALA A 482 0.73 0.88 20.28
CA ALA A 482 -0.38 0.89 21.22
C ALA A 482 -1.36 -0.25 20.96
N ASP A 483 -2.21 -0.55 21.94
CA ASP A 483 -3.49 -1.21 21.73
C ASP A 483 -4.61 -0.15 21.83
N THR A 484 -5.56 -0.15 20.88
CA THR A 484 -6.65 0.83 20.81
C THR A 484 -8.00 0.14 20.85
N THR A 485 -8.86 0.51 21.78
CA THR A 485 -10.25 0.03 21.88
C THR A 485 -11.16 0.99 21.13
N VAL A 486 -11.72 0.52 20.03
CA VAL A 486 -12.46 1.33 19.07
C VAL A 486 -13.89 0.81 18.88
N PRO A 487 -14.84 1.68 18.54
CA PRO A 487 -16.24 1.29 18.40
C PRO A 487 -16.50 0.37 17.22
N VAL A 488 -17.44 -0.55 17.43
CA VAL A 488 -18.04 -1.40 16.39
C VAL A 488 -19.56 -1.39 16.60
N VAL A 489 -20.31 -1.37 15.50
CA VAL A 489 -21.77 -1.53 15.55
C VAL A 489 -22.18 -2.76 14.74
N ILE A 490 -23.10 -3.54 15.30
CA ILE A 490 -23.62 -4.75 14.68
C ILE A 490 -25.12 -4.59 14.45
N PHE A 491 -25.55 -4.79 13.21
CA PHE A 491 -26.96 -4.93 12.83
C PHE A 491 -27.24 -6.42 12.62
N ASN A 492 -27.96 -7.02 13.57
CA ASN A 492 -28.20 -8.45 13.64
C ASN A 492 -29.67 -8.76 13.30
N PRO A 493 -29.98 -9.82 12.53
CA PRO A 493 -31.35 -10.31 12.40
C PRO A 493 -31.95 -10.58 13.78
N SER A 494 -33.12 -10.00 14.07
CA SER A 494 -33.73 -10.10 15.40
C SER A 494 -33.95 -11.56 15.80
N THR A 495 -33.68 -11.89 17.06
CA THR A 495 -34.04 -13.21 17.62
C THR A 495 -35.49 -13.25 18.10
N ASP A 496 -36.11 -12.10 18.36
CA ASP A 496 -37.50 -11.98 18.82
C ASP A 496 -38.49 -11.92 17.66
N SER A 497 -38.18 -11.09 16.64
CA SER A 497 -38.98 -10.88 15.44
C SER A 497 -38.22 -11.36 14.20
N ARG A 498 -37.83 -12.64 14.22
CA ARG A 498 -36.88 -13.21 13.26
C ARG A 498 -37.32 -13.05 11.79
N PRO A 499 -36.44 -12.55 10.90
CA PRO A 499 -36.72 -12.50 9.47
C PRO A 499 -36.97 -13.87 8.86
N ALA A 500 -37.89 -13.94 7.89
CA ALA A 500 -38.22 -15.19 7.19
C ALA A 500 -37.07 -15.74 6.32
N ALA A 501 -36.10 -14.89 5.97
CA ALA A 501 -34.91 -15.29 5.20
C ALA A 501 -33.91 -16.11 6.03
N CYS A 502 -34.03 -16.12 7.36
CA CYS A 502 -33.13 -16.86 8.23
C CYS A 502 -33.40 -18.37 8.18
N ALA A 503 -32.40 -19.14 7.74
CA ALA A 503 -32.52 -20.59 7.63
C ALA A 503 -32.38 -21.31 8.98
N ASP A 504 -31.45 -20.85 9.82
CA ASP A 504 -31.24 -21.36 11.17
C ASP A 504 -32.12 -20.59 12.18
N PRO A 505 -32.65 -21.21 13.25
CA PRO A 505 -33.45 -20.51 14.26
C PRO A 505 -32.65 -19.59 15.20
N ALA A 506 -31.33 -19.78 15.33
CA ALA A 506 -30.46 -19.06 16.24
C ALA A 506 -29.36 -18.26 15.53
N LYS A 507 -28.87 -18.72 14.37
CA LYS A 507 -27.74 -18.10 13.65
C LYS A 507 -28.13 -17.36 12.37
N PRO A 508 -27.46 -16.26 12.03
CA PRO A 508 -27.61 -15.62 10.72
C PRO A 508 -27.11 -16.55 9.60
N ASN A 509 -27.49 -16.26 8.36
CA ASN A 509 -26.98 -16.98 7.19
C ASN A 509 -25.52 -16.61 6.86
N GLY A 510 -25.08 -15.42 7.27
CA GLY A 510 -23.72 -14.91 7.07
C GLY A 510 -23.43 -13.72 7.99
N VAL A 511 -22.15 -13.44 8.24
CA VAL A 511 -21.67 -12.21 8.88
C VAL A 511 -20.98 -11.38 7.81
N THR A 512 -21.36 -10.13 7.66
CA THR A 512 -20.78 -9.22 6.67
C THR A 512 -20.05 -8.08 7.37
N ILE A 513 -18.74 -7.97 7.17
CA ILE A 513 -17.98 -6.80 7.61
C ILE A 513 -18.27 -5.67 6.63
N PHE A 514 -18.62 -4.48 7.14
CA PHE A 514 -18.87 -3.28 6.35
C PHE A 514 -17.85 -2.20 6.68
N GLN A 515 -17.19 -1.65 5.66
CA GLN A 515 -16.30 -0.49 5.80
C GLN A 515 -16.72 0.65 4.88
N HIS A 516 -16.80 1.85 5.45
CA HIS A 516 -17.35 3.04 4.81
C HIS A 516 -16.31 3.84 3.99
N GLY A 517 -16.76 4.89 3.30
CA GLY A 517 -15.92 5.80 2.48
C GLY A 517 -15.25 6.94 3.26
N ILE A 518 -14.36 7.70 2.61
CA ILE A 518 -13.41 8.63 3.27
C ILE A 518 -14.02 9.84 4.03
N THR A 519 -15.17 10.37 3.63
CA THR A 519 -15.73 11.58 4.28
C THR A 519 -16.89 11.29 5.22
N VAL A 520 -17.10 10.02 5.54
CA VAL A 520 -18.23 9.54 6.33
C VAL A 520 -17.74 8.65 7.46
N ASP A 521 -18.64 7.96 8.13
CA ASP A 521 -18.35 7.13 9.29
C ASP A 521 -19.26 5.89 9.31
N ARG A 522 -19.04 4.97 10.27
CA ARG A 522 -19.76 3.71 10.41
C ARG A 522 -21.30 3.84 10.44
N SER A 523 -21.86 5.01 10.75
CA SER A 523 -23.31 5.21 10.75
C SER A 523 -23.95 5.01 9.37
N VAL A 524 -23.20 5.22 8.29
CA VAL A 524 -23.71 5.05 6.92
C VAL A 524 -24.03 3.60 6.57
N ALA A 525 -23.54 2.64 7.37
CA ALA A 525 -23.92 1.25 7.23
C ALA A 525 -25.39 1.01 7.59
N MET A 526 -26.02 1.87 8.39
CA MET A 526 -27.32 1.61 9.03
C MET A 526 -28.43 1.20 8.05
N LEU A 527 -28.67 1.98 7.00
CA LEU A 527 -29.76 1.72 6.07
C LEU A 527 -29.53 0.44 5.24
N PRO A 528 -28.38 0.25 4.55
CA PRO A 528 -28.12 -1.01 3.86
C PRO A 528 -28.06 -2.20 4.83
N ALA A 529 -27.49 -2.04 6.04
CA ALA A 529 -27.37 -3.12 7.01
C ALA A 529 -28.74 -3.62 7.51
N ILE A 530 -29.69 -2.72 7.78
CA ILE A 530 -31.06 -3.11 8.14
C ILE A 530 -31.71 -3.95 7.02
N LEU A 531 -31.54 -3.54 5.77
CA LEU A 531 -32.11 -4.24 4.62
C LEU A 531 -31.41 -5.59 4.38
N LEU A 532 -30.09 -5.68 4.56
CA LEU A 532 -29.34 -6.94 4.43
C LEU A 532 -29.65 -7.91 5.57
N ALA A 533 -29.75 -7.42 6.81
CA ALA A 533 -30.13 -8.22 7.97
C ALA A 533 -31.54 -8.78 7.83
N GLN A 534 -32.49 -7.98 7.35
CA GLN A 534 -33.85 -8.44 7.16
C GLN A 534 -34.01 -9.32 5.91
N GLY A 535 -33.48 -8.89 4.76
CA GLY A 535 -33.74 -9.51 3.46
C GLY A 535 -32.88 -10.74 3.16
N ALA A 536 -31.65 -10.79 3.67
CA ALA A 536 -30.69 -11.87 3.41
C ALA A 536 -30.26 -12.62 4.70
N CYS A 537 -30.82 -12.24 5.85
CA CYS A 537 -30.42 -12.74 7.17
C CYS A 537 -28.91 -12.63 7.43
N GLN A 538 -28.34 -11.47 7.09
CA GLN A 538 -26.92 -11.17 7.34
C GLN A 538 -26.75 -10.39 8.63
N THR A 539 -25.80 -10.78 9.47
CA THR A 539 -25.33 -9.92 10.56
C THR A 539 -24.29 -8.96 10.00
N VAL A 540 -24.54 -7.66 10.02
CA VAL A 540 -23.60 -6.67 9.46
C VAL A 540 -22.79 -6.04 10.59
N VAL A 541 -21.47 -6.18 10.53
CA VAL A 541 -20.50 -5.61 11.49
C VAL A 541 -19.83 -4.40 10.83
N ALA A 542 -20.17 -3.20 11.27
CA ALA A 542 -19.58 -1.97 10.73
C ALA A 542 -18.52 -1.39 11.67
N ILE A 543 -17.39 -1.00 11.08
CA ILE A 543 -16.23 -0.42 11.76
C ILE A 543 -15.68 0.77 10.99
N ASP A 544 -15.13 1.74 11.72
CA ASP A 544 -14.46 2.89 11.11
C ASP A 544 -13.02 2.61 10.66
N GLN A 545 -12.65 3.27 9.58
CA GLN A 545 -11.27 3.40 9.13
C GLN A 545 -10.40 4.13 10.17
N PRO A 546 -9.06 4.00 10.13
CA PRO A 546 -8.18 4.84 10.92
C PRO A 546 -8.49 6.33 10.70
N LEU A 547 -8.43 7.16 11.75
CA LEU A 547 -8.75 8.59 11.68
C LEU A 547 -10.21 8.94 11.32
N HIS A 548 -11.11 7.97 11.41
CA HIS A 548 -12.55 8.14 11.24
C HIS A 548 -13.33 7.78 12.51
N GLY A 549 -14.61 8.11 12.54
CA GLY A 549 -15.49 7.86 13.68
C GLY A 549 -16.73 8.73 13.59
N LEU A 550 -17.70 8.52 14.48
CA LEU A 550 -18.92 9.34 14.49
C LEU A 550 -18.55 10.82 14.66
N ALA A 551 -19.03 11.69 13.76
CA ALA A 551 -18.62 13.09 13.74
C ALA A 551 -19.70 14.04 13.18
N GLY A 552 -19.58 15.34 13.43
CA GLY A 552 -20.46 16.37 12.85
C GLY A 552 -21.74 16.65 13.64
N ALA A 553 -22.50 17.68 13.23
CA ALA A 553 -23.60 18.27 14.01
C ALA A 553 -24.78 17.33 14.36
N THR A 554 -24.83 16.11 13.80
CA THR A 554 -25.81 15.06 14.13
C THR A 554 -25.17 13.72 14.53
N ALA A 555 -23.84 13.70 14.71
CA ALA A 555 -22.92 12.59 15.05
C ALA A 555 -23.38 11.15 14.73
N GLY A 556 -22.87 10.46 13.71
CA GLY A 556 -22.26 10.91 12.46
C GLY A 556 -23.20 10.62 11.30
N THR A 557 -22.76 10.85 10.07
CA THR A 557 -23.53 11.16 8.83
C THR A 557 -24.97 10.64 8.63
N VAL A 558 -25.41 9.56 9.27
CA VAL A 558 -26.83 9.21 9.46
C VAL A 558 -27.20 9.11 10.97
N PRO A 559 -28.10 9.95 11.51
CA PRO A 559 -28.38 10.02 12.96
C PRO A 559 -28.93 8.72 13.56
N GLY A 560 -28.52 8.35 14.77
CA GLY A 560 -29.16 7.26 15.53
C GLY A 560 -28.21 6.38 16.32
N LEU A 561 -26.91 6.50 16.10
CA LEU A 561 -25.88 5.85 16.91
C LEU A 561 -25.34 6.79 17.98
N SER A 562 -24.66 6.23 18.97
CA SER A 562 -24.00 6.98 20.04
C SER A 562 -22.49 6.86 19.89
N GLU A 563 -21.78 7.94 20.23
CA GLU A 563 -20.33 7.91 20.38
C GLU A 563 -19.93 6.91 21.48
N LEU A 564 -18.73 6.34 21.34
CA LEU A 564 -18.18 5.48 22.38
C LEU A 564 -17.71 6.34 23.56
N ASP A 565 -18.49 6.35 24.65
CA ASP A 565 -18.11 7.01 25.90
C ASP A 565 -17.18 6.10 26.74
N PRO A 566 -15.90 6.46 26.92
CA PRO A 566 -14.92 5.59 27.59
C PRO A 566 -15.29 5.26 29.05
N GLN A 567 -15.89 6.21 29.77
CA GLN A 567 -16.29 6.06 31.16
C GLN A 567 -17.43 5.06 31.30
N THR A 568 -18.43 5.13 30.41
CA THR A 568 -19.58 4.22 30.35
C THR A 568 -19.14 2.82 29.96
N LEU A 569 -18.26 2.67 28.96
CA LEU A 569 -17.67 1.39 28.59
C LEU A 569 -16.94 0.77 29.78
N THR A 570 -16.00 1.50 30.37
CA THR A 570 -15.18 1.02 31.51
C THR A 570 -16.06 0.59 32.68
N GLY A 571 -17.03 1.43 33.07
CA GLY A 571 -17.93 1.13 34.17
C GLY A 571 -18.78 -0.11 33.93
N THR A 572 -19.28 -0.29 32.70
CA THR A 572 -20.12 -1.44 32.33
C THR A 572 -19.31 -2.73 32.31
N VAL A 573 -18.15 -2.73 31.64
CA VAL A 573 -17.28 -3.90 31.56
C VAL A 573 -16.76 -4.30 32.94
N GLN A 574 -16.40 -3.34 33.80
CA GLN A 574 -15.97 -3.64 35.17
C GLN A 574 -17.08 -4.32 35.99
N ALA A 575 -18.33 -3.90 35.82
CA ALA A 575 -19.47 -4.55 36.47
C ALA A 575 -19.67 -5.99 35.96
N THR A 576 -19.52 -6.21 34.65
CA THR A 576 -19.54 -7.55 34.04
C THR A 576 -18.44 -8.44 34.61
N ILE A 577 -17.20 -7.94 34.68
CA ILE A 577 -16.07 -8.67 35.27
C ILE A 577 -16.38 -9.10 36.70
N GLN A 578 -16.86 -8.19 37.55
CA GLN A 578 -17.23 -8.51 38.93
C GLN A 578 -18.32 -9.58 39.02
N ALA A 579 -19.30 -9.53 38.11
CA ALA A 579 -20.35 -10.55 38.04
C ALA A 579 -19.82 -11.93 37.62
N LEU A 580 -18.88 -11.99 36.67
CA LEU A 580 -18.23 -13.23 36.24
C LEU A 580 -17.33 -13.81 37.33
N GLU A 581 -16.52 -12.98 38.00
CA GLU A 581 -15.66 -13.38 39.12
C GLU A 581 -16.48 -13.99 40.28
N ALA A 582 -17.66 -13.41 40.57
CA ALA A 582 -18.56 -13.92 41.60
C ALA A 582 -19.07 -15.34 41.33
N GLN A 583 -19.04 -15.81 40.09
CA GLN A 583 -19.40 -17.19 39.73
C GLN A 583 -18.36 -18.22 40.19
N ASN A 584 -17.15 -17.79 40.57
CA ASN A 584 -16.05 -18.66 41.02
C ASN A 584 -15.75 -19.84 40.06
N ASN A 585 -15.84 -19.59 38.75
CA ASN A 585 -15.58 -20.58 37.71
C ASN A 585 -14.21 -20.30 37.02
N PRO A 586 -13.19 -21.15 37.24
CA PRO A 586 -11.87 -20.97 36.61
C PRO A 586 -11.89 -20.93 35.08
N ALA A 587 -12.90 -21.53 34.44
CA ALA A 587 -13.04 -21.51 32.98
C ALA A 587 -13.30 -20.11 32.42
N LEU A 588 -13.75 -19.16 33.24
CA LEU A 588 -14.01 -17.77 32.85
C LEU A 588 -12.75 -16.88 32.94
N ALA A 589 -11.64 -17.37 33.48
CA ALA A 589 -10.43 -16.57 33.64
C ALA A 589 -9.89 -15.98 32.31
N PRO A 590 -9.88 -16.71 31.17
CA PRO A 590 -9.47 -16.14 29.89
C PRO A 590 -10.39 -15.00 29.43
N LEU A 591 -11.70 -15.14 29.58
CA LEU A 591 -12.67 -14.09 29.26
C LEU A 591 -12.47 -12.85 30.14
N ILE A 592 -12.32 -13.05 31.45
CA ILE A 592 -12.06 -11.96 32.39
C ILE A 592 -10.77 -11.22 32.01
N ALA A 593 -9.72 -11.94 31.60
CA ALA A 593 -8.48 -11.34 31.12
C ALA A 593 -8.70 -10.52 29.84
N GLN A 594 -9.48 -11.01 28.88
CA GLN A 594 -9.85 -10.26 27.67
C GLN A 594 -10.63 -8.99 28.00
N LEU A 595 -11.65 -9.06 28.85
CA LEU A 595 -12.44 -7.88 29.26
C LEU A 595 -11.58 -6.85 30.02
N ASN A 596 -10.64 -7.30 30.86
CA ASN A 596 -9.68 -6.39 31.51
C ASN A 596 -8.75 -5.72 30.48
N ALA A 597 -8.24 -6.48 29.50
CA ALA A 597 -7.40 -5.93 28.43
C ALA A 597 -8.17 -4.87 27.62
N LEU A 598 -9.45 -5.10 27.33
CA LEU A 598 -10.29 -4.17 26.58
C LEU A 598 -10.38 -2.78 27.22
N ILE A 599 -10.56 -2.71 28.54
CA ILE A 599 -10.65 -1.45 29.28
C ILE A 599 -9.29 -0.88 29.73
N SER A 600 -8.21 -1.60 29.47
CA SER A 600 -6.83 -1.20 29.82
C SER A 600 -6.00 -0.83 28.59
N ALA A 601 -6.62 -0.75 27.40
CA ALA A 601 -5.98 -0.30 26.18
C ALA A 601 -5.43 1.13 26.32
N ASP A 602 -4.39 1.46 25.55
CA ASP A 602 -3.72 2.76 25.60
C ASP A 602 -4.65 3.92 25.16
N TYR A 603 -5.64 3.59 24.33
CA TYR A 603 -6.70 4.51 23.93
C TYR A 603 -8.06 3.82 23.86
N LEU A 604 -9.10 4.50 24.33
CA LEU A 604 -10.50 4.10 24.23
C LEU A 604 -11.28 5.27 23.61
N GLY A 605 -11.90 5.07 22.44
CA GLY A 605 -12.73 6.12 21.82
C GLY A 605 -12.83 6.03 20.29
N GLU A 606 -13.41 7.08 19.70
CA GLU A 606 -13.52 7.26 18.25
C GLU A 606 -12.15 7.38 17.57
N ARG A 607 -11.97 6.83 16.37
CA ARG A 607 -10.62 6.72 15.76
C ARG A 607 -10.09 8.02 15.17
N HIS A 608 -10.90 9.09 15.12
CA HIS A 608 -10.42 10.45 14.84
C HIS A 608 -9.78 11.11 16.07
N PHE A 609 -9.81 10.46 17.24
CA PHE A 609 -9.17 10.90 18.48
C PHE A 609 -9.58 12.29 19.01
N GLY A 610 -10.74 12.81 18.60
CA GLY A 610 -11.16 14.19 18.88
C GLY A 610 -10.54 15.27 17.99
N TYR A 611 -9.82 14.89 16.92
CA TYR A 611 -9.15 15.84 16.01
C TYR A 611 -9.80 15.90 14.62
N THR A 612 -9.67 17.05 13.98
CA THR A 612 -10.06 17.29 12.58
C THR A 612 -8.99 18.11 11.87
N ALA A 613 -8.93 18.06 10.54
CA ALA A 613 -8.02 18.90 9.77
C ALA A 613 -8.47 20.36 9.75
N ASN A 614 -7.54 21.29 9.92
CA ASN A 614 -7.73 22.68 9.54
C ASN A 614 -7.41 22.91 8.04
N ALA A 615 -7.46 24.16 7.58
CA ALA A 615 -7.20 24.52 6.18
C ALA A 615 -5.76 24.24 5.69
N GLN A 616 -4.83 23.96 6.60
CA GLN A 616 -3.44 23.59 6.31
C GLN A 616 -3.17 22.10 6.56
N LEU A 617 -4.23 21.27 6.67
CA LEU A 617 -4.16 19.84 6.99
C LEU A 617 -3.47 19.54 8.33
N GLN A 618 -3.41 20.52 9.23
CA GLN A 618 -2.90 20.30 10.59
C GLN A 618 -4.02 19.82 11.50
N PRO A 619 -3.72 18.94 12.47
CA PRO A 619 -4.71 18.46 13.42
C PRO A 619 -5.11 19.58 14.37
N VAL A 620 -6.41 19.77 14.55
CA VAL A 620 -6.99 20.64 15.57
C VAL A 620 -8.03 19.87 16.37
N GLU A 621 -7.94 19.96 17.69
CA GLU A 621 -8.94 19.38 18.58
C GLU A 621 -10.28 20.10 18.37
N ALA A 622 -11.38 19.35 18.34
CA ALA A 622 -12.70 19.89 18.16
C ALA A 622 -13.74 19.05 18.91
N GLU A 623 -14.83 19.70 19.34
CA GLU A 623 -16.03 19.01 19.80
C GLU A 623 -16.57 18.10 18.70
N LEU A 624 -17.15 16.95 19.07
CA LEU A 624 -17.67 15.93 18.15
C LEU A 624 -18.50 16.52 17.00
N ALA A 625 -19.36 17.50 17.33
CA ALA A 625 -20.25 18.19 16.41
C ALA A 625 -19.53 18.94 15.26
N ASN A 626 -18.25 19.24 15.41
CA ASN A 626 -17.44 20.02 14.49
C ASN A 626 -16.31 19.21 13.84
N ILE A 627 -16.21 17.92 14.16
CA ILE A 627 -15.22 17.02 13.53
C ILE A 627 -15.70 16.64 12.13
N SER A 628 -14.79 16.63 11.17
CA SER A 628 -14.99 15.98 9.88
C SER A 628 -14.26 14.63 9.90
N SER A 629 -15.01 13.54 9.97
CA SER A 629 -14.47 12.17 9.89
C SER A 629 -13.55 12.01 8.68
N GLY A 630 -12.37 11.40 8.87
CA GLY A 630 -11.41 11.14 7.80
C GLY A 630 -10.62 12.35 7.29
N SER A 631 -10.85 13.55 7.84
CA SER A 631 -10.25 14.78 7.30
C SER A 631 -8.72 14.83 7.37
N LEU A 632 -8.09 14.03 8.24
CA LEU A 632 -6.65 13.89 8.42
C LEU A 632 -6.06 12.63 7.75
N PHE A 633 -6.87 11.85 7.03
CA PHE A 633 -6.46 10.56 6.46
C PHE A 633 -5.44 10.71 5.31
N ILE A 634 -5.63 11.72 4.45
CA ILE A 634 -4.73 12.04 3.34
C ILE A 634 -3.78 13.15 3.79
N ASN A 635 -2.48 12.87 3.76
CA ASN A 635 -1.44 13.74 4.25
C ASN A 635 -0.24 13.79 3.27
N PRO A 636 -0.28 14.65 2.23
CA PRO A 636 0.82 14.78 1.28
C PRO A 636 2.08 15.42 1.90
N LEU A 637 1.99 15.98 3.11
CA LEU A 637 3.13 16.54 3.83
C LEU A 637 3.92 15.47 4.61
N ASN A 638 3.33 14.29 4.79
CA ASN A 638 4.00 13.09 5.29
C ASN A 638 3.45 11.88 4.53
N MET A 639 4.09 11.57 3.40
CA MET A 639 3.60 10.55 2.47
C MET A 639 3.52 9.15 3.11
N MET A 640 4.46 8.82 4.01
CA MET A 640 4.44 7.55 4.75
C MET A 640 3.19 7.43 5.61
N ASN A 641 2.81 8.51 6.32
CA ASN A 641 1.61 8.52 7.13
C ASN A 641 0.35 8.17 6.32
N SER A 642 0.24 8.69 5.09
CA SER A 642 -0.88 8.37 4.19
C SER A 642 -0.93 6.89 3.81
N GLY A 643 0.22 6.32 3.40
CA GLY A 643 0.33 4.89 3.09
C GLY A 643 0.00 4.03 4.33
N ASP A 644 0.43 4.47 5.51
CA ASP A 644 0.26 3.76 6.77
C ASP A 644 -1.17 3.78 7.29
N ASN A 645 -1.92 4.82 6.96
CA ASN A 645 -3.36 4.86 7.23
C ASN A 645 -4.09 3.77 6.43
N LEU A 646 -3.70 3.50 5.19
CA LEU A 646 -4.21 2.37 4.40
C LEU A 646 -3.78 1.03 5.02
N ARG A 647 -2.49 0.88 5.36
CA ARG A 647 -1.95 -0.34 5.97
C ARG A 647 -2.65 -0.67 7.30
N GLN A 648 -2.85 0.33 8.16
CA GLN A 648 -3.55 0.16 9.44
C GLN A 648 -4.99 -0.28 9.22
N GLY A 649 -5.72 0.32 8.26
CA GLY A 649 -7.09 -0.07 7.94
C GLY A 649 -7.21 -1.55 7.53
N VAL A 650 -6.25 -2.06 6.74
CA VAL A 650 -6.19 -3.48 6.38
C VAL A 650 -5.93 -4.38 7.59
N VAL A 651 -4.97 -4.01 8.44
CA VAL A 651 -4.66 -4.77 9.67
C VAL A 651 -5.85 -4.82 10.62
N ASP A 652 -6.62 -3.74 10.72
CA ASP A 652 -7.84 -3.69 11.51
C ASP A 652 -8.87 -4.69 10.98
N LEU A 653 -9.11 -4.71 9.67
CA LEU A 653 -10.06 -5.64 9.04
C LEU A 653 -9.64 -7.10 9.22
N LEU A 654 -8.35 -7.42 9.10
CA LEU A 654 -7.82 -8.76 9.38
C LEU A 654 -8.14 -9.19 10.81
N ASN A 655 -7.93 -8.30 11.79
CA ASN A 655 -8.22 -8.60 13.19
C ASN A 655 -9.73 -8.67 13.49
N VAL A 656 -10.56 -7.83 12.85
CA VAL A 656 -12.02 -7.93 12.94
C VAL A 656 -12.50 -9.27 12.40
N ALA A 657 -12.02 -9.69 11.21
CA ALA A 657 -12.37 -10.96 10.60
C ALA A 657 -11.99 -12.15 11.51
N ALA A 658 -10.78 -12.14 12.08
CA ALA A 658 -10.35 -13.15 13.05
C ALA A 658 -11.25 -13.18 14.30
N SER A 659 -11.80 -12.03 14.72
CA SER A 659 -12.56 -11.86 15.96
C SER A 659 -14.05 -12.20 15.86
N ILE A 660 -14.64 -12.24 14.66
CA ILE A 660 -16.07 -12.55 14.49
C ILE A 660 -16.47 -13.83 15.24
N GLN A 661 -15.62 -14.87 15.18
CA GLN A 661 -15.89 -16.15 15.82
C GLN A 661 -15.94 -16.10 17.35
N THR A 662 -15.46 -15.02 17.97
CA THR A 662 -15.48 -14.82 19.43
C THR A 662 -16.45 -13.73 19.88
N PHE A 663 -17.18 -13.08 18.97
CA PHE A 663 -18.16 -12.08 19.35
C PHE A 663 -19.31 -12.71 20.14
N ASP A 664 -19.59 -12.11 21.28
CA ASP A 664 -20.71 -12.39 22.18
C ASP A 664 -21.60 -11.15 22.17
N ILE A 665 -22.73 -11.25 21.49
CA ILE A 665 -23.65 -10.14 21.23
C ILE A 665 -24.93 -10.24 22.05
N ASP A 666 -25.24 -11.40 22.63
CA ASP A 666 -26.41 -11.60 23.49
C ASP A 666 -26.11 -11.42 24.99
N GLY A 667 -24.83 -11.38 25.38
CA GLY A 667 -24.38 -11.21 26.75
C GLY A 667 -24.43 -12.50 27.59
N ASP A 668 -24.63 -13.66 26.95
CA ASP A 668 -24.49 -14.98 27.55
C ASP A 668 -23.07 -15.53 27.38
N TYR A 669 -22.21 -15.11 28.30
CA TYR A 669 -20.82 -15.56 28.40
C TYR A 669 -20.64 -17.07 28.68
N SER A 670 -21.72 -17.86 28.79
CA SER A 670 -21.62 -19.32 28.91
C SER A 670 -21.33 -20.01 27.57
N THR A 671 -21.59 -19.35 26.45
CA THR A 671 -21.26 -19.81 25.08
C THR A 671 -20.53 -18.72 24.32
N GLN A 672 -19.19 -18.67 24.39
CA GLN A 672 -18.45 -17.71 23.57
C GLN A 672 -18.63 -18.00 22.07
N GLY A 673 -18.96 -16.96 21.31
CA GLY A 673 -18.98 -16.98 19.85
C GLY A 673 -20.34 -17.22 19.23
N ASP A 674 -21.28 -16.29 19.41
CA ASP A 674 -22.62 -16.32 18.80
C ASP A 674 -22.55 -16.45 17.27
N LEU A 675 -21.51 -15.86 16.69
CA LEU A 675 -21.23 -15.83 15.27
C LEU A 675 -20.20 -16.89 14.83
N ALA A 676 -19.76 -17.77 15.72
CA ALA A 676 -18.80 -18.82 15.39
C ALA A 676 -19.36 -19.78 14.32
N GLY A 677 -18.54 -20.10 13.31
CA GLY A 677 -18.90 -21.02 12.23
C GLY A 677 -19.93 -20.46 11.23
N VAL A 678 -20.24 -19.16 11.30
CA VAL A 678 -21.04 -18.48 10.28
C VAL A 678 -20.11 -18.00 9.15
N PRO A 679 -20.48 -18.14 7.86
CA PRO A 679 -19.69 -17.60 6.75
C PRO A 679 -19.43 -16.09 6.89
N VAL A 680 -18.20 -15.66 6.63
CA VAL A 680 -17.80 -14.25 6.70
C VAL A 680 -17.76 -13.65 5.30
N ASN A 681 -18.40 -12.51 5.10
CA ASN A 681 -18.44 -11.74 3.87
C ASN A 681 -17.85 -10.33 4.12
N PHE A 682 -17.56 -9.59 3.05
CA PHE A 682 -17.10 -8.22 3.14
C PHE A 682 -17.84 -7.30 2.17
N ILE A 683 -18.18 -6.09 2.64
CA ILE A 683 -18.67 -4.98 1.82
C ILE A 683 -17.78 -3.76 2.09
N GLY A 684 -17.15 -3.25 1.03
CA GLY A 684 -16.40 -2.00 1.07
C GLY A 684 -17.03 -0.98 0.13
N HIS A 685 -17.19 0.26 0.59
CA HIS A 685 -17.63 1.37 -0.25
C HIS A 685 -16.55 2.45 -0.33
N SER A 686 -16.22 2.93 -1.54
CA SER A 686 -15.23 4.00 -1.73
C SER A 686 -13.88 3.64 -1.09
N LEU A 687 -13.36 4.45 -0.15
CA LEU A 687 -12.16 4.13 0.63
C LEU A 687 -12.24 2.77 1.35
N GLY A 688 -13.41 2.37 1.83
CA GLY A 688 -13.62 1.03 2.40
C GLY A 688 -13.46 -0.09 1.36
N GLY A 689 -13.73 0.19 0.08
CA GLY A 689 -13.41 -0.72 -1.03
C GLY A 689 -11.93 -0.71 -1.41
N ILE A 690 -11.23 0.41 -1.22
CA ILE A 690 -9.78 0.54 -1.44
C ILE A 690 -9.06 -0.37 -0.45
N SER A 691 -9.21 -0.11 0.85
CA SER A 691 -8.67 -1.00 1.90
C SER A 691 -9.22 -2.42 1.79
N GLY A 692 -10.51 -2.54 1.42
CA GLY A 692 -11.21 -3.80 1.24
C GLY A 692 -10.66 -4.70 0.15
N THR A 693 -10.18 -4.14 -0.97
CA THR A 693 -9.55 -4.91 -2.05
C THR A 693 -8.29 -5.61 -1.55
N VAL A 694 -7.45 -4.86 -0.83
CA VAL A 694 -6.21 -5.38 -0.25
C VAL A 694 -6.50 -6.41 0.84
N PHE A 695 -7.40 -6.08 1.77
CA PHE A 695 -7.85 -6.99 2.83
C PHE A 695 -8.39 -8.31 2.27
N ALA A 696 -9.30 -8.24 1.29
CA ALA A 696 -9.92 -9.43 0.71
C ALA A 696 -8.90 -10.28 -0.05
N SER A 697 -7.98 -9.65 -0.80
CA SER A 697 -6.90 -10.38 -1.47
C SER A 697 -6.03 -11.15 -0.47
N LEU A 698 -5.69 -10.56 0.67
CA LEU A 698 -4.86 -11.22 1.69
C LEU A 698 -5.62 -12.32 2.44
N ALA A 699 -6.88 -12.05 2.81
CA ALA A 699 -7.71 -13.00 3.55
C ALA A 699 -8.05 -14.25 2.72
N ASN A 700 -8.21 -14.08 1.40
CA ASN A 700 -8.52 -15.16 0.47
C ASN A 700 -7.30 -15.78 -0.21
N ASP A 701 -6.09 -15.21 -0.05
CA ASP A 701 -4.87 -15.85 -0.53
C ASP A 701 -4.71 -17.24 0.11
N PRO A 702 -4.73 -18.33 -0.67
CA PRO A 702 -4.73 -19.68 -0.12
C PRO A 702 -3.42 -20.03 0.59
N THR A 703 -2.29 -19.43 0.20
CA THR A 703 -0.98 -19.67 0.78
C THR A 703 -0.83 -18.95 2.12
N LEU A 704 -1.17 -17.66 2.18
CA LEU A 704 -1.12 -16.86 3.41
C LEU A 704 -2.12 -17.38 4.43
N ASN A 705 -3.36 -17.66 4.01
CA ASN A 705 -4.40 -18.20 4.88
C ASN A 705 -4.02 -19.58 5.44
N ALA A 706 -3.50 -20.50 4.61
CA ALA A 706 -3.02 -21.80 5.08
C ALA A 706 -1.84 -21.66 6.04
N THR A 707 -0.92 -20.74 5.77
CA THR A 707 0.24 -20.47 6.64
C THR A 707 -0.22 -19.96 8.01
N LEU A 708 -1.12 -18.96 8.05
CA LEU A 708 -1.68 -18.43 9.28
C LEU A 708 -2.42 -19.50 10.11
N ASN A 709 -3.28 -20.29 9.47
CA ASN A 709 -4.00 -21.38 10.13
C ASN A 709 -3.04 -22.49 10.63
N GLY A 710 -1.93 -22.73 9.91
CA GLY A 710 -0.85 -23.59 10.37
C GLY A 710 -0.19 -23.07 11.65
N THR A 711 0.06 -21.76 11.71
CA THR A 711 0.57 -21.08 12.92
C THR A 711 -0.39 -21.23 14.10
N TYR A 712 -1.69 -21.02 13.90
CA TYR A 712 -2.70 -21.21 14.95
C TYR A 712 -2.66 -22.63 15.53
N ALA A 713 -2.59 -23.64 14.66
CA ALA A 713 -2.53 -25.04 15.08
C ALA A 713 -1.26 -25.35 15.89
N GLN A 714 -0.11 -24.73 15.54
CA GLN A 714 1.17 -24.94 16.22
C GLN A 714 1.26 -24.22 17.58
N ALA A 715 0.63 -23.06 17.73
CA ALA A 715 0.65 -22.27 18.97
C ALA A 715 -0.04 -22.98 20.16
N GLY A 716 -0.93 -23.94 19.89
CA GLY A 716 -1.73 -24.63 20.91
C GLY A 716 -2.87 -23.76 21.49
N PRO A 717 -3.62 -24.27 22.48
CA PRO A 717 -4.78 -23.56 23.02
C PRO A 717 -4.40 -22.25 23.74
N PRO A 718 -5.23 -21.19 23.62
CA PRO A 718 -6.54 -21.19 22.98
C PRO A 718 -6.50 -20.99 21.46
N LEU A 719 -5.38 -20.55 20.89
CA LEU A 719 -5.31 -20.14 19.48
C LEU A 719 -5.60 -21.30 18.51
N SER A 720 -5.18 -22.51 18.85
CA SER A 720 -5.47 -23.72 18.07
C SER A 720 -6.96 -24.11 18.01
N ASN A 721 -7.83 -23.45 18.77
CA ASN A 721 -9.28 -23.66 18.71
C ASN A 721 -9.94 -22.83 17.61
N PHE A 722 -9.22 -21.88 17.03
CA PHE A 722 -9.72 -20.94 16.04
C PHE A 722 -9.19 -21.26 14.66
N SER A 723 -9.86 -20.73 13.66
CA SER A 723 -9.36 -20.67 12.29
C SER A 723 -9.62 -19.26 11.76
N PHE A 724 -8.65 -18.71 11.04
CA PHE A 724 -8.86 -17.46 10.32
C PHE A 724 -9.82 -17.72 9.14
N PRO A 725 -10.90 -16.93 8.99
CA PRO A 725 -11.89 -17.18 7.96
C PRO A 725 -11.38 -16.79 6.57
N THR A 726 -11.65 -17.64 5.57
CA THR A 726 -11.69 -17.21 4.16
C THR A 726 -13.02 -16.49 3.91
N LEU A 727 -13.00 -15.36 3.21
CA LEU A 727 -14.20 -14.61 2.89
C LEU A 727 -15.03 -15.36 1.85
N ASN A 728 -16.29 -15.60 2.18
CA ASN A 728 -17.25 -16.30 1.34
C ASN A 728 -17.74 -15.45 0.16
N SER A 729 -17.88 -14.13 0.34
CA SER A 729 -18.25 -13.18 -0.73
C SER A 729 -17.70 -11.79 -0.43
N VAL A 730 -17.36 -11.06 -1.49
CA VAL A 730 -16.77 -9.72 -1.43
C VAL A 730 -17.58 -8.80 -2.34
N VAL A 731 -17.99 -7.64 -1.81
CA VAL A 731 -18.68 -6.60 -2.58
C VAL A 731 -17.93 -5.28 -2.46
N LEU A 732 -17.58 -4.71 -3.61
CA LEU A 732 -16.82 -3.48 -3.74
C LEU A 732 -17.66 -2.44 -4.48
N HIS A 733 -18.14 -1.43 -3.76
CA HIS A 733 -18.94 -0.35 -4.33
C HIS A 733 -18.08 0.88 -4.61
N ASN A 734 -18.14 1.40 -5.84
CA ASN A 734 -17.59 2.71 -6.25
C ASN A 734 -16.16 2.94 -5.73
N THR A 735 -15.27 1.98 -6.01
CA THR A 735 -13.90 1.96 -5.51
C THR A 735 -12.90 1.89 -6.65
N GLY A 736 -11.61 2.13 -6.40
CA GLY A 736 -10.60 2.20 -7.46
C GLY A 736 -9.18 1.95 -6.98
N GLY A 737 -8.25 1.84 -7.92
CA GLY A 737 -6.82 1.65 -7.68
C GLY A 737 -5.97 2.89 -7.97
N GLN A 738 -4.66 2.77 -7.75
CA GLN A 738 -3.64 3.81 -7.94
C GLN A 738 -4.01 5.10 -7.19
N VAL A 739 -4.09 4.98 -5.87
CA VAL A 739 -4.72 5.94 -4.95
C VAL A 739 -4.18 7.36 -5.14
N THR A 740 -2.88 7.53 -5.42
CA THR A 740 -2.32 8.87 -5.62
C THR A 740 -2.90 9.54 -6.87
N ARG A 741 -2.97 8.82 -8.01
CA ARG A 741 -3.55 9.33 -9.25
C ARG A 741 -5.07 9.39 -9.20
N LEU A 742 -5.71 8.54 -8.41
CA LEU A 742 -7.13 8.66 -8.06
C LEU A 742 -7.40 9.99 -7.34
N ILE A 743 -6.60 10.35 -6.33
CA ILE A 743 -6.73 11.62 -5.59
C ILE A 743 -6.55 12.82 -6.54
N GLU A 744 -5.55 12.76 -7.43
CA GLU A 744 -5.33 13.78 -8.46
C GLU A 744 -6.55 13.94 -9.37
N ASN A 745 -7.12 12.82 -9.83
CA ASN A 745 -8.19 12.78 -10.82
C ASN A 745 -9.60 12.78 -10.23
N SER A 746 -9.75 12.96 -8.92
CA SER A 746 -11.05 13.04 -8.24
C SER A 746 -11.56 14.49 -8.19
N PRO A 747 -12.66 14.85 -8.89
CA PRO A 747 -13.24 16.19 -8.79
C PRO A 747 -13.62 16.62 -7.37
N SER A 748 -14.06 15.69 -6.50
CA SER A 748 -14.51 16.01 -5.14
C SER A 748 -13.38 16.12 -4.12
N ILE A 749 -12.23 15.46 -4.36
CA ILE A 749 -11.09 15.42 -3.43
C ILE A 749 -9.97 16.38 -3.86
N SER A 750 -9.64 16.42 -5.15
CA SER A 750 -8.48 17.16 -5.68
C SER A 750 -8.45 18.64 -5.29
N GLY A 751 -9.62 19.29 -5.20
CA GLY A 751 -9.75 20.68 -4.78
C GLY A 751 -9.26 21.00 -3.36
N ARG A 752 -9.08 19.99 -2.51
CA ARG A 752 -8.49 20.14 -1.16
C ARG A 752 -6.96 20.01 -1.16
N ILE A 753 -6.39 19.37 -2.18
CA ILE A 753 -4.97 18.99 -2.23
C ILE A 753 -4.21 19.84 -3.24
N LEU A 754 -4.67 19.88 -4.51
CA LEU A 754 -3.96 20.51 -5.61
C LEU A 754 -3.67 22.01 -5.39
N PRO A 755 -4.59 22.83 -4.85
CA PRO A 755 -4.28 24.24 -4.59
C PRO A 755 -3.16 24.42 -3.56
N GLY A 756 -3.08 23.55 -2.55
CA GLY A 756 -2.02 23.58 -1.54
C GLY A 756 -0.66 23.21 -2.13
N LEU A 757 -0.62 22.17 -2.97
CA LEU A 757 0.58 21.77 -3.71
C LEU A 757 1.04 22.88 -4.67
N ALA A 758 0.12 23.44 -5.45
CA ALA A 758 0.42 24.52 -6.39
C ALA A 758 0.93 25.79 -5.68
N ALA A 759 0.37 26.13 -4.52
CA ALA A 759 0.84 27.25 -3.71
C ALA A 759 2.29 27.07 -3.21
N ALA A 760 2.78 25.83 -3.21
CA ALA A 760 4.10 25.46 -2.78
C ALA A 760 5.03 25.05 -3.96
N GLY A 761 4.63 25.37 -5.20
CA GLY A 761 5.43 25.18 -6.42
C GLY A 761 5.12 23.91 -7.20
N VAL A 762 4.40 22.95 -6.62
CA VAL A 762 4.12 21.64 -7.21
C VAL A 762 2.79 21.70 -7.98
N THR A 763 2.84 22.04 -9.26
CA THR A 763 1.65 22.29 -10.09
C THR A 763 1.34 21.11 -11.01
N GLN A 764 0.08 20.67 -11.04
CA GLN A 764 -0.38 19.60 -11.90
C GLN A 764 0.10 19.76 -13.36
N GLY A 765 0.68 18.68 -13.90
CA GLY A 765 1.26 18.64 -15.25
C GLY A 765 2.70 19.17 -15.37
N SER A 766 3.33 19.63 -14.29
CA SER A 766 4.78 19.97 -14.27
C SER A 766 5.65 18.74 -13.99
N ALA A 767 6.94 18.81 -14.34
CA ALA A 767 7.86 17.72 -14.02
C ALA A 767 8.01 17.48 -12.50
N ASP A 768 7.95 18.55 -11.69
CA ASP A 768 8.03 18.48 -10.24
C ASP A 768 6.82 17.76 -9.66
N PHE A 769 5.62 18.02 -10.18
CA PHE A 769 4.41 17.32 -9.77
C PHE A 769 4.48 15.83 -10.12
N GLU A 770 4.96 15.50 -11.31
CA GLU A 770 5.10 14.10 -11.73
C GLU A 770 6.14 13.34 -10.88
N SER A 771 7.24 13.99 -10.51
CA SER A 771 8.25 13.40 -9.61
C SER A 771 7.70 13.24 -8.20
N PHE A 772 6.99 14.25 -7.68
CA PHE A 772 6.34 14.21 -6.38
C PHE A 772 5.33 13.07 -6.28
N PHE A 773 4.44 12.92 -7.26
CA PHE A 773 3.45 11.85 -7.30
C PHE A 773 4.06 10.47 -7.55
N TYR A 774 5.20 10.38 -8.26
CA TYR A 774 5.93 9.12 -8.39
C TYR A 774 6.50 8.64 -7.05
N VAL A 775 7.12 9.54 -6.28
CA VAL A 775 7.60 9.23 -4.92
C VAL A 775 6.43 8.90 -4.01
N PHE A 776 5.33 9.66 -4.08
CA PHE A 776 4.15 9.38 -3.28
C PHE A 776 3.52 8.03 -3.62
N GLN A 777 3.44 7.65 -4.90
CA GLN A 777 2.95 6.33 -5.27
C GLN A 777 3.90 5.23 -4.79
N SER A 778 5.22 5.46 -4.87
CA SER A 778 6.22 4.48 -4.42
C SER A 778 6.06 4.10 -2.94
N VAL A 779 5.69 5.05 -2.07
CA VAL A 779 5.39 4.74 -0.65
C VAL A 779 3.98 4.22 -0.42
N SER A 780 3.03 4.53 -1.31
CA SER A 780 1.63 4.12 -1.17
C SER A 780 1.37 2.70 -1.65
N ASP A 781 2.23 2.18 -2.55
CA ASP A 781 2.07 0.86 -3.18
C ASP A 781 1.84 -0.29 -2.18
N ALA A 782 2.42 -0.20 -0.99
CA ALA A 782 2.27 -1.18 0.08
C ALA A 782 0.82 -1.44 0.51
N GLY A 783 -0.08 -0.46 0.31
CA GLY A 783 -1.50 -0.53 0.64
C GLY A 783 -2.42 -0.13 -0.51
N ASP A 784 -1.90 -0.04 -1.73
CA ASP A 784 -2.66 0.37 -2.92
C ASP A 784 -3.36 -0.83 -3.58
N PRO A 785 -4.68 -0.79 -3.84
CA PRO A 785 -5.42 -1.87 -4.49
C PRO A 785 -4.82 -2.36 -5.81
N VAL A 786 -4.14 -1.49 -6.55
CA VAL A 786 -3.57 -1.82 -7.87
C VAL A 786 -2.65 -3.04 -7.80
N ASN A 787 -1.88 -3.19 -6.71
CA ASN A 787 -0.94 -4.29 -6.52
C ASN A 787 -1.60 -5.59 -6.03
N PHE A 788 -2.86 -5.54 -5.59
CA PHE A 788 -3.59 -6.68 -5.03
C PHE A 788 -4.76 -7.15 -5.90
N ALA A 789 -5.17 -6.35 -6.88
CA ALA A 789 -6.33 -6.60 -7.72
C ALA A 789 -6.29 -7.93 -8.49
N LYS A 790 -5.17 -8.26 -9.13
CA LYS A 790 -4.98 -9.56 -9.80
C LYS A 790 -5.05 -10.72 -8.80
N GLY A 791 -4.45 -10.57 -7.62
CA GLY A 791 -4.52 -11.55 -6.53
C GLY A 791 -5.95 -11.76 -6.02
N LEU A 792 -6.74 -10.69 -5.91
CA LEU A 792 -8.16 -10.76 -5.56
C LEU A 792 -8.95 -11.55 -6.60
N GLY A 793 -8.79 -11.22 -7.89
CA GLY A 793 -9.45 -11.94 -8.99
C GLY A 793 -9.11 -13.43 -9.03
N ALA A 794 -7.84 -13.78 -8.78
CA ALA A 794 -7.38 -15.16 -8.76
C ALA A 794 -7.89 -15.98 -7.57
N SER A 795 -8.18 -15.31 -6.43
CA SER A 795 -8.51 -15.97 -5.16
C SER A 795 -9.99 -15.90 -4.77
N THR A 796 -10.79 -15.05 -5.41
CA THR A 796 -12.17 -14.75 -4.97
C THR A 796 -13.19 -14.95 -6.10
N SER A 797 -13.93 -16.05 -6.03
CA SER A 797 -14.97 -16.39 -7.02
C SER A 797 -16.32 -15.69 -6.82
N ASN A 798 -16.64 -15.29 -5.58
CA ASN A 798 -17.89 -14.59 -5.26
C ASN A 798 -17.63 -13.08 -5.06
N LEU A 799 -17.33 -12.39 -6.16
CA LEU A 799 -17.01 -10.97 -6.16
C LEU A 799 -18.06 -10.16 -6.95
N LEU A 800 -18.61 -9.13 -6.33
CA LEU A 800 -19.39 -8.09 -7.01
C LEU A 800 -18.62 -6.78 -6.91
N VAL A 801 -18.26 -6.21 -8.06
CA VAL A 801 -17.75 -4.83 -8.13
C VAL A 801 -18.83 -3.96 -8.76
N SER A 802 -18.98 -2.73 -8.32
CA SER A 802 -19.92 -1.81 -8.96
C SER A 802 -19.34 -0.44 -9.15
N GLU A 803 -19.85 0.21 -10.19
CA GLU A 803 -19.49 1.54 -10.60
C GLU A 803 -20.76 2.39 -10.73
N VAL A 804 -20.65 3.67 -10.37
CA VAL A 804 -21.56 4.71 -10.85
C VAL A 804 -20.89 5.43 -12.02
N VAL A 805 -21.52 5.39 -13.19
CA VAL A 805 -21.02 6.06 -14.39
C VAL A 805 -21.10 7.58 -14.19
N GLY A 806 -19.98 8.27 -14.38
CA GLY A 806 -19.85 9.71 -14.12
C GLY A 806 -19.58 10.07 -12.65
N ASP A 807 -19.10 9.12 -11.83
CA ASP A 807 -18.76 9.38 -10.43
C ASP A 807 -17.67 10.46 -10.30
N THR A 808 -17.93 11.45 -9.44
CA THR A 808 -17.04 12.61 -9.21
C THR A 808 -16.10 12.42 -8.01
N THR A 809 -16.17 11.29 -7.30
CA THR A 809 -15.34 11.02 -6.12
C THR A 809 -14.29 9.98 -6.42
N VAL A 810 -14.69 8.82 -6.93
CA VAL A 810 -13.77 7.86 -7.54
C VAL A 810 -13.99 7.96 -9.04
N PRO A 811 -13.01 8.44 -9.82
CA PRO A 811 -13.16 8.50 -11.27
C PRO A 811 -13.33 7.08 -11.82
N ASN A 812 -14.18 6.93 -12.84
CA ASN A 812 -14.33 5.65 -13.55
C ASN A 812 -12.99 5.23 -14.16
N GLU A 813 -12.29 6.18 -14.78
CA GLU A 813 -10.92 6.04 -15.26
C GLU A 813 -10.19 7.39 -15.32
N ALA A 814 -8.86 7.36 -15.42
CA ALA A 814 -8.01 8.56 -15.60
C ALA A 814 -7.02 8.42 -16.78
N ASN A 815 -7.27 7.47 -17.67
CA ASN A 815 -6.50 7.20 -18.88
C ASN A 815 -6.84 8.19 -20.00
N VAL A 816 -8.10 8.18 -20.43
CA VAL A 816 -8.61 8.92 -21.60
C VAL A 816 -9.34 10.20 -21.20
N ASN A 817 -9.85 10.29 -19.97
CA ASN A 817 -10.44 11.51 -19.40
C ASN A 817 -9.72 12.00 -18.13
N PRO A 818 -8.42 12.32 -18.18
CA PRO A 818 -7.72 12.88 -17.02
C PRO A 818 -8.29 14.25 -16.61
N LEU A 819 -8.30 14.52 -15.30
CA LEU A 819 -8.85 15.75 -14.72
C LEU A 819 -7.89 16.93 -14.87
N GLY A 820 -8.36 18.02 -15.48
CA GLY A 820 -7.60 19.26 -15.56
C GLY A 820 -6.34 19.13 -16.42
N ASN A 821 -5.17 19.34 -15.83
CA ASN A 821 -3.87 19.19 -16.49
C ASN A 821 -3.19 17.87 -16.12
N ALA A 822 -3.90 16.92 -15.49
CA ALA A 822 -3.37 15.61 -15.19
C ALA A 822 -2.86 14.94 -16.47
N LEU A 823 -1.74 14.24 -16.34
CA LEU A 823 -1.29 13.33 -17.39
C LEU A 823 -2.04 12.01 -17.26
N SER A 824 -2.23 11.36 -18.41
CA SER A 824 -2.94 10.08 -18.50
C SER A 824 -2.36 9.04 -17.53
N SER A 825 -3.25 8.32 -16.84
CA SER A 825 -2.97 7.38 -15.75
C SER A 825 -3.87 6.13 -15.88
N PRO A 826 -3.43 5.10 -16.63
CA PRO A 826 -4.26 3.97 -17.04
C PRO A 826 -4.61 2.99 -15.93
N LEU A 827 -3.94 3.08 -14.78
CA LEU A 827 -4.17 2.22 -13.61
C LEU A 827 -5.11 2.87 -12.57
N ALA A 828 -5.52 4.13 -12.75
CA ALA A 828 -6.30 4.86 -11.76
C ALA A 828 -7.80 4.85 -12.05
N GLY A 829 -8.59 4.53 -11.03
CA GLY A 829 -10.06 4.54 -11.12
C GLY A 829 -10.69 3.17 -10.91
N THR A 830 -12.01 3.11 -11.14
CA THR A 830 -12.83 1.91 -10.95
C THR A 830 -12.67 0.89 -12.09
N GLU A 831 -12.69 1.32 -13.34
CA GLU A 831 -12.58 0.42 -14.50
C GLU A 831 -11.20 -0.23 -14.60
N PRO A 832 -10.07 0.49 -14.42
CA PRO A 832 -8.75 -0.15 -14.36
C PRO A 832 -8.64 -1.18 -13.23
N LEU A 833 -9.25 -0.90 -12.08
CA LEU A 833 -9.28 -1.87 -10.98
C LEU A 833 -10.06 -3.12 -11.39
N MET A 834 -11.25 -2.97 -11.99
CA MET A 834 -12.04 -4.09 -12.52
C MET A 834 -11.25 -4.89 -13.55
N ALA A 835 -10.52 -4.23 -14.45
CA ALA A 835 -9.73 -4.89 -15.49
C ALA A 835 -8.56 -5.69 -14.90
N LEU A 836 -7.90 -5.20 -13.84
CA LEU A 836 -6.88 -5.98 -13.13
C LEU A 836 -7.47 -7.19 -12.41
N ILE A 837 -8.66 -7.06 -11.80
CA ILE A 837 -9.37 -8.20 -11.20
C ILE A 837 -9.75 -9.21 -12.30
N ASP A 838 -10.18 -8.75 -13.47
CA ASP A 838 -10.51 -9.56 -14.64
C ASP A 838 -9.34 -10.42 -15.09
N LEU A 839 -8.19 -9.78 -15.31
CA LEU A 839 -6.93 -10.47 -15.64
C LEU A 839 -6.57 -11.50 -14.55
N GLY A 840 -6.75 -11.17 -13.28
CA GLY A 840 -6.55 -12.09 -12.16
C GLY A 840 -7.48 -13.30 -12.18
N ALA A 841 -8.74 -13.11 -12.57
CA ALA A 841 -9.74 -14.15 -12.74
C ALA A 841 -9.58 -14.96 -14.03
N GLY A 842 -8.57 -14.66 -14.84
CA GLY A 842 -8.24 -15.33 -16.10
C GLY A 842 -8.95 -14.77 -17.32
N GLY A 843 -9.54 -13.57 -17.22
CA GLY A 843 -10.01 -12.80 -18.36
C GLY A 843 -8.87 -12.14 -19.13
N THR A 844 -9.20 -11.53 -20.27
CA THR A 844 -8.22 -10.83 -21.13
C THR A 844 -8.70 -9.45 -21.58
N LEU A 845 -10.01 -9.24 -21.65
CA LEU A 845 -10.65 -8.00 -22.06
C LEU A 845 -11.91 -7.79 -21.23
N LEU A 846 -11.90 -6.79 -20.34
CA LEU A 846 -13.02 -6.56 -19.41
C LEU A 846 -14.34 -6.28 -20.14
N SER A 847 -14.28 -5.55 -21.26
CA SER A 847 -15.46 -5.13 -22.01
C SER A 847 -16.20 -6.28 -22.72
N ASP A 848 -15.59 -7.47 -22.85
CA ASP A 848 -16.29 -8.62 -23.43
C ASP A 848 -17.27 -9.27 -22.44
N GLY A 849 -17.00 -9.17 -21.13
CA GLY A 849 -17.82 -9.74 -20.07
C GLY A 849 -18.04 -11.26 -20.15
N THR A 850 -17.15 -11.98 -20.85
CA THR A 850 -17.28 -13.40 -21.18
C THR A 850 -16.31 -14.29 -20.42
N GLU A 851 -15.12 -13.79 -20.10
CA GLU A 851 -14.08 -14.45 -19.33
C GLU A 851 -13.72 -13.54 -18.14
N GLY A 852 -13.29 -14.11 -17.00
CA GLY A 852 -13.05 -13.32 -15.79
C GLY A 852 -14.34 -12.77 -15.18
N LEU A 853 -14.57 -11.45 -15.23
CA LEU A 853 -15.75 -10.77 -14.70
C LEU A 853 -16.88 -10.71 -15.73
N GLY A 854 -18.08 -11.15 -15.33
CA GLY A 854 -19.29 -10.82 -16.08
C GLY A 854 -19.62 -9.32 -16.00
N ILE A 855 -20.35 -8.81 -16.99
CA ILE A 855 -20.81 -7.41 -17.02
C ILE A 855 -22.34 -7.35 -16.88
N ILE A 856 -22.84 -6.44 -16.03
CA ILE A 856 -24.25 -6.07 -15.93
C ILE A 856 -24.38 -4.56 -16.14
N ASP A 857 -24.88 -4.17 -17.30
CA ASP A 857 -25.07 -2.78 -17.71
C ASP A 857 -26.29 -2.67 -18.65
N THR A 858 -26.46 -1.54 -19.36
CA THR A 858 -27.58 -1.40 -20.31
C THR A 858 -27.45 -2.28 -21.55
N ASP A 859 -26.24 -2.65 -21.96
CA ASP A 859 -25.97 -3.42 -23.18
C ASP A 859 -26.00 -4.94 -22.92
N THR A 860 -25.63 -5.35 -21.72
CA THR A 860 -25.65 -6.70 -21.15
C THR A 860 -26.55 -6.72 -19.90
N PRO A 861 -27.87 -6.47 -20.04
CA PRO A 861 -28.74 -6.22 -18.90
C PRO A 861 -29.22 -7.51 -18.22
N THR A 862 -28.69 -8.67 -18.60
CA THR A 862 -29.00 -9.96 -17.99
C THR A 862 -28.14 -10.16 -16.76
N GLY A 863 -28.75 -10.55 -15.63
CA GLY A 863 -27.99 -10.95 -14.45
C GLY A 863 -27.13 -12.19 -14.69
N GLY A 864 -26.13 -12.40 -13.83
CA GLY A 864 -25.10 -13.42 -14.02
C GLY A 864 -24.56 -14.01 -12.72
N ALA A 865 -23.79 -15.09 -12.83
CA ALA A 865 -23.00 -15.59 -11.71
C ALA A 865 -21.82 -14.63 -11.42
N MET A 866 -21.34 -14.66 -10.19
CA MET A 866 -20.11 -13.95 -9.82
C MET A 866 -18.86 -14.74 -10.29
N PRO A 867 -17.72 -14.07 -10.53
CA PRO A 867 -17.47 -12.64 -10.32
C PRO A 867 -18.12 -11.75 -11.40
N VAL A 868 -18.59 -10.56 -11.00
CA VAL A 868 -19.35 -9.67 -11.90
C VAL A 868 -19.14 -8.19 -11.56
N ALA A 869 -19.10 -7.34 -12.58
CA ALA A 869 -19.14 -5.89 -12.48
C ALA A 869 -20.53 -5.36 -12.88
N SER A 870 -21.10 -4.47 -12.07
CA SER A 870 -22.40 -3.82 -12.35
C SER A 870 -22.26 -2.31 -12.47
N PHE A 871 -22.84 -1.75 -13.52
CA PHE A 871 -22.74 -0.33 -13.87
C PHE A 871 -24.08 0.37 -13.65
N PHE A 872 -24.07 1.43 -12.85
CA PHE A 872 -25.24 2.23 -12.55
C PHE A 872 -25.15 3.60 -13.23
N ASP A 873 -26.24 4.04 -13.86
CA ASP A 873 -26.30 5.35 -14.50
C ASP A 873 -26.18 6.46 -13.46
N GLY A 874 -25.21 7.36 -13.65
CA GLY A 874 -25.03 8.56 -12.84
C GLY A 874 -25.11 9.86 -13.63
N THR A 875 -25.69 9.82 -14.84
CA THR A 875 -25.80 10.98 -15.75
C THR A 875 -26.47 12.18 -15.07
N ASN A 876 -27.52 11.97 -14.26
CA ASN A 876 -28.11 12.99 -13.40
C ASN A 876 -27.92 12.63 -11.92
N PRO A 877 -26.89 13.15 -11.23
CA PRO A 877 -26.58 12.77 -9.84
C PRO A 877 -27.63 13.22 -8.81
N CYS A 878 -28.67 13.96 -9.24
CA CYS A 878 -29.80 14.35 -8.41
C CYS A 878 -30.95 13.33 -8.37
N SER A 879 -31.04 12.44 -9.37
CA SER A 879 -32.13 11.44 -9.49
C SER A 879 -31.65 10.03 -9.81
N ASP A 880 -30.50 9.92 -10.46
CA ASP A 880 -29.87 8.66 -10.86
C ASP A 880 -28.83 8.28 -9.78
N ALA A 881 -28.04 7.24 -10.00
CA ALA A 881 -27.03 6.88 -9.02
C ALA A 881 -25.97 7.98 -8.87
N ASN A 882 -25.38 8.06 -7.69
CA ASN A 882 -24.25 8.92 -7.37
C ASN A 882 -23.37 8.21 -6.34
N HIS A 883 -22.18 8.74 -6.05
CA HIS A 883 -21.23 8.13 -5.13
C HIS A 883 -21.85 7.72 -3.77
N GLY A 884 -22.74 8.54 -3.20
CA GLY A 884 -23.36 8.27 -1.89
C GLY A 884 -24.53 7.28 -1.92
N THR A 885 -24.95 6.83 -3.11
CA THR A 885 -26.24 6.15 -3.30
C THR A 885 -26.36 4.87 -2.50
N PHE A 886 -25.32 4.03 -2.41
CA PHE A 886 -25.40 2.76 -1.69
C PHE A 886 -25.64 2.92 -0.17
N VAL A 887 -25.29 4.08 0.39
CA VAL A 887 -25.38 4.30 1.84
C VAL A 887 -26.51 5.24 2.25
N ALA A 888 -26.96 6.11 1.35
CA ALA A 888 -28.09 7.00 1.59
C ALA A 888 -28.94 7.15 0.32
N PRO A 889 -30.22 6.73 0.33
CA PRO A 889 -31.11 6.89 -0.82
C PRO A 889 -31.50 8.36 -1.07
N ILE A 890 -31.46 9.20 -0.02
CA ILE A 890 -31.73 10.64 -0.11
C ILE A 890 -30.67 11.36 0.72
N ALA A 891 -29.94 12.29 0.10
CA ALA A 891 -28.86 13.02 0.76
C ALA A 891 -28.89 14.52 0.42
N PRO A 892 -28.52 15.42 1.34
CA PRO A 892 -28.41 16.85 1.06
C PRO A 892 -27.44 17.12 -0.10
N GLN A 893 -27.89 17.89 -1.09
CA GLN A 893 -27.09 18.28 -2.25
C GLN A 893 -27.60 19.62 -2.80
N GLN A 894 -26.88 20.71 -2.54
CA GLN A 894 -27.36 22.08 -2.81
C GLN A 894 -27.69 22.36 -4.28
N GLY A 895 -27.04 21.64 -5.21
CA GLY A 895 -27.27 21.77 -6.65
C GLY A 895 -28.55 21.08 -7.16
N CYS A 896 -29.20 20.26 -6.33
CA CYS A 896 -30.35 19.45 -6.75
C CYS A 896 -31.70 20.13 -6.48
N PRO A 897 -32.77 19.74 -7.20
CA PRO A 897 -34.13 20.16 -6.87
C PRO A 897 -34.44 19.91 -5.40
N ASN A 898 -34.98 20.92 -4.70
CA ASN A 898 -35.26 20.87 -3.25
C ASN A 898 -34.04 20.73 -2.33
N GLY A 899 -32.81 20.88 -2.85
CA GLY A 899 -31.58 20.84 -2.07
C GLY A 899 -31.16 19.43 -1.61
N ALA A 900 -31.69 18.37 -2.23
CA ALA A 900 -31.33 16.99 -1.95
C ALA A 900 -31.29 16.16 -3.25
N ALA A 901 -30.37 15.20 -3.32
CA ALA A 901 -30.40 14.14 -4.31
C ALA A 901 -31.32 13.02 -3.80
N ASP A 902 -32.20 12.51 -4.66
CA ASP A 902 -33.09 11.37 -4.38
C ASP A 902 -32.77 10.26 -5.36
N THR A 903 -31.96 9.30 -4.91
CA THR A 903 -31.43 8.18 -5.69
C THR A 903 -32.05 6.85 -5.25
N SER A 904 -33.25 6.91 -4.64
CA SER A 904 -33.90 5.78 -3.97
C SER A 904 -34.08 4.53 -4.85
N VAL A 905 -34.30 4.69 -6.16
CA VAL A 905 -34.42 3.57 -7.10
C VAL A 905 -33.08 2.84 -7.25
N ALA A 906 -31.99 3.60 -7.47
CA ALA A 906 -30.65 3.05 -7.58
C ALA A 906 -30.15 2.45 -6.26
N PHE A 907 -30.47 3.07 -5.10
CA PHE A 907 -30.19 2.48 -3.79
C PHE A 907 -30.87 1.12 -3.64
N SER A 908 -32.16 1.01 -4.00
CA SER A 908 -32.88 -0.26 -3.96
C SER A 908 -32.26 -1.31 -4.89
N ALA A 909 -31.80 -0.89 -6.08
CA ALA A 909 -31.10 -1.76 -7.02
C ALA A 909 -29.77 -2.28 -6.46
N MET A 910 -28.90 -1.39 -5.97
CA MET A 910 -27.62 -1.74 -5.37
C MET A 910 -27.80 -2.68 -4.17
N VAL A 911 -28.68 -2.36 -3.21
CA VAL A 911 -28.95 -3.23 -2.05
C VAL A 911 -29.47 -4.60 -2.48
N THR A 912 -30.31 -4.67 -3.53
CA THR A 912 -30.81 -5.95 -4.05
C THR A 912 -29.69 -6.81 -4.62
N GLN A 913 -28.79 -6.23 -5.42
CA GLN A 913 -27.63 -6.95 -5.94
C GLN A 913 -26.68 -7.38 -4.81
N THR A 914 -26.38 -6.49 -3.86
CA THR A 914 -25.54 -6.78 -2.71
C THR A 914 -26.11 -7.91 -1.86
N ALA A 915 -27.43 -7.93 -1.61
CA ALA A 915 -28.09 -9.00 -0.86
C ALA A 915 -27.95 -10.38 -1.52
N GLN A 916 -28.00 -10.44 -2.85
CA GLN A 916 -27.76 -11.68 -3.61
C GLN A 916 -26.28 -12.07 -3.55
N ALA A 917 -25.37 -11.12 -3.74
CA ALA A 917 -23.94 -11.35 -3.70
C ALA A 917 -23.47 -11.92 -2.35
N VAL A 918 -23.85 -11.30 -1.22
CA VAL A 918 -23.47 -11.82 0.12
C VAL A 918 -24.19 -13.11 0.51
N SER A 919 -25.20 -13.52 -0.26
CA SER A 919 -25.85 -14.83 -0.17
C SER A 919 -25.22 -15.87 -1.11
N ALA A 920 -24.10 -15.53 -1.76
CA ALA A 920 -23.43 -16.32 -2.80
C ALA A 920 -24.40 -16.78 -3.91
N GLN A 921 -25.36 -15.91 -4.28
CA GLN A 921 -26.33 -16.14 -5.35
C GLN A 921 -25.97 -15.34 -6.60
N PRO A 922 -26.45 -15.74 -7.79
CA PRO A 922 -26.31 -14.94 -9.01
C PRO A 922 -26.87 -13.52 -8.83
N VAL A 923 -26.14 -12.54 -9.34
CA VAL A 923 -26.50 -11.13 -9.26
C VAL A 923 -27.57 -10.82 -10.31
N PRO A 924 -28.72 -10.26 -9.93
CA PRO A 924 -29.81 -9.96 -10.86
C PRO A 924 -29.51 -8.76 -11.74
N GLY A 925 -30.05 -8.79 -12.96
CA GLY A 925 -30.04 -7.68 -13.92
C GLY A 925 -31.42 -7.05 -14.08
N SER A 926 -31.72 -6.56 -15.28
CA SER A 926 -32.93 -5.80 -15.65
C SER A 926 -34.28 -6.50 -15.45
N SER A 927 -34.30 -7.81 -15.17
CA SER A 927 -35.54 -8.52 -14.81
C SER A 927 -36.12 -8.03 -13.47
N VAL A 928 -35.27 -7.43 -12.61
CA VAL A 928 -35.71 -6.68 -11.44
C VAL A 928 -35.91 -5.21 -11.85
N PRO A 929 -37.13 -4.64 -11.73
CA PRO A 929 -37.43 -3.32 -12.28
C PRO A 929 -36.54 -2.18 -11.78
N ALA A 930 -36.19 -2.18 -10.49
CA ALA A 930 -35.30 -1.16 -9.92
C ALA A 930 -33.90 -1.22 -10.55
N ILE A 931 -33.36 -2.43 -10.76
CA ILE A 931 -32.06 -2.63 -11.41
C ILE A 931 -32.14 -2.14 -12.86
N GLY A 932 -33.10 -2.64 -13.65
CA GLY A 932 -33.24 -2.23 -15.05
C GLY A 932 -33.47 -0.73 -15.25
N ALA A 933 -34.05 -0.03 -14.27
CA ALA A 933 -34.25 1.41 -14.31
C ALA A 933 -33.02 2.23 -13.88
N SER A 934 -31.97 1.58 -13.35
CA SER A 934 -30.78 2.25 -12.81
C SER A 934 -29.48 1.81 -13.47
N LEU A 935 -29.50 0.83 -14.39
CA LEU A 935 -28.31 0.44 -15.15
C LEU A 935 -27.87 1.59 -16.07
N GLY A 936 -26.56 1.77 -16.18
CA GLY A 936 -25.91 2.64 -17.15
C GLY A 936 -24.81 1.88 -17.87
N SER A 937 -24.32 2.41 -18.99
CA SER A 937 -23.16 1.88 -19.73
C SER A 937 -21.99 2.84 -19.60
N SER A 938 -20.79 2.32 -19.30
CA SER A 938 -19.57 3.11 -19.42
C SER A 938 -19.20 3.31 -20.90
N THR A 939 -18.67 4.49 -21.23
CA THR A 939 -18.13 4.79 -22.57
C THR A 939 -16.62 4.58 -22.65
N THR A 940 -15.96 4.24 -21.55
CA THR A 940 -14.50 4.15 -21.43
C THR A 940 -14.00 2.75 -21.08
N LEU A 941 -14.92 1.81 -20.85
CA LEU A 941 -14.61 0.44 -20.44
C LEU A 941 -13.61 -0.27 -21.37
N GLU A 942 -13.71 -0.06 -22.69
CA GLU A 942 -12.78 -0.65 -23.67
C GLU A 942 -11.35 -0.10 -23.55
N SER A 943 -11.19 1.11 -23.02
CA SER A 943 -9.89 1.77 -22.85
C SER A 943 -9.28 1.53 -21.46
N ALA A 944 -9.92 0.72 -20.60
CA ALA A 944 -9.34 0.30 -19.34
C ALA A 944 -8.03 -0.47 -19.60
N LEU A 945 -6.94 -0.04 -18.96
CA LEU A 945 -5.58 -0.56 -19.19
C LEU A 945 -5.11 -0.51 -20.66
N ASP A 946 -5.70 0.34 -21.50
CA ASP A 946 -5.48 0.37 -22.96
C ASP A 946 -5.80 -0.99 -23.65
N GLN A 947 -6.78 -1.75 -23.15
CA GLN A 947 -7.18 -3.05 -23.74
C GLN A 947 -7.74 -2.95 -25.19
N ASP A 948 -8.03 -1.75 -25.67
CA ASP A 948 -8.44 -1.45 -27.04
C ASP A 948 -7.26 -1.21 -28.02
N GLN A 949 -6.01 -1.25 -27.52
CA GLN A 949 -4.77 -0.99 -28.27
C GLN A 949 -3.84 -2.21 -28.29
#